data_AF-A0A841K1V7-F1
#
_entry.id   AF-A0A841K1V7-F1
#
_cell.length_a   1.000
_cell.length_b   1.000
_cell.length_c   1.000
_cell.angle_alpha   90.00
_cell.angle_beta   90.00
_cell.angle_gamma   90.00
#
_symmetry.space_group_name_H-M   'P 1'
#
loop_
_entity.id
_entity.type
_entity.pdbx_description
1 polymer ?
#
loop_
_entity_poly.entity_id
_entity_poly.type
_entity_poly.pdbx_seq_one_letter_code
_entity_poly.pdbx_strand_id
1 'polypeptide(L)'
;MATSHKPALPWSTAARIARRELRASQAKFVFVLLSVAIGVASLTGVRGFSQSFQKALLGDARSLMAADLSARMFRIATAKEVQELDALATKGVQRTEVTETVSMASVHGDPVPLLVSLKAVDPASYPYYGTIVLQPDSNLRDVLNDDTAVVDDNLLVRLNAKVGNQLKIGNRFFRIAAVLVREPDRMSAGVGLGPRVMITRHAMLLAGLLGEGSRASERYLFRLNGKNQDIANIRPELEKILPDAQIMDFRETSPELTNGLDHATGLLSLICLVAMVLGAIGVAMAMRAHLQQRMEILAIMKSIGARSSDILRIYLLQTVFLGLAGGLIGVAFGFGVEYVFPWLLGSLLPLRPPLELAIRPMAAALATGVLTTLLFCLPPLLDVRRIRPIAVLRKMVETSDGTGSPMWSSNQAPSKSQRIVLLVVLAVGLALLAIWMIGRAHHTPHPWALGGLALDIAIGLAAVFYGWWGPKFKERKLQWGAIVIILAGLAGIAAALSDSWLIGRWFAGSLFAVLLVILALSAVTLRALHAFLDKTRLHLPSALRHGLANLYRPGNQSSSVLAALGTGVMLILAVFLMQGAVVREMHTATSPDTPNMFLVDIAPDELEGARTLIEKQPGVQSKLETIPVISSRILSIDGVGVDALKVQNYPKRLLRSAAITWSSTVPRGAKIAQGKWWSNDAAPDLAVVDHVAERLHLHIGSRVEFGADDRTITTTVSAIYKVDGEHAFARSEFILAPDLLKGLPATWYGAVHVAPNQVAAMERTLFAAYPTVTVINLADILETIQGVVDHITLVIRFLAGFSILSGAIILASSVASTRFRRIREVVVLKTLGATRGRIAQVFSVEFMVLGLLSGLVGAIFANLLARVLLHKMDVVFRVDWAGSAVAIVATAVLATATGWVASFRLLGQKPLEVLREE
;
A
#
# COMPACT_ATOMS: atom_id res chain seq x y z
N MET A 1 20.76 -9.97 -63.46
CA MET A 1 19.71 -9.08 -62.89
C MET A 1 20.15 -8.62 -61.51
N ALA A 2 20.69 -7.41 -61.39
CA ALA A 2 21.10 -6.84 -60.11
C ALA A 2 19.87 -6.41 -59.31
N THR A 3 19.69 -6.99 -58.13
CA THR A 3 18.65 -6.60 -57.16
C THR A 3 18.97 -5.20 -56.62
N SER A 4 18.50 -4.15 -57.30
CA SER A 4 18.58 -2.79 -56.76
C SER A 4 17.75 -2.75 -55.47
N HIS A 5 18.42 -2.83 -54.33
CA HIS A 5 17.80 -2.59 -53.04
C HIS A 5 17.45 -1.11 -52.99
N LYS A 6 16.21 -0.74 -53.35
CA LYS A 6 15.69 0.61 -53.09
C LYS A 6 16.06 1.03 -51.65
N PRO A 7 16.65 2.22 -51.44
CA PRO A 7 17.00 2.69 -50.11
C PRO A 7 15.73 2.81 -49.27
N ALA A 8 15.83 2.38 -48.01
CA ALA A 8 14.70 2.46 -47.08
C ALA A 8 14.32 3.93 -46.83
N LEU A 9 13.05 4.21 -46.54
CA LEU A 9 12.57 5.57 -46.32
C LEU A 9 13.38 6.29 -45.22
N PRO A 10 13.87 7.53 -45.46
CA PRO A 10 14.60 8.30 -44.45
C PRO A 10 13.72 8.57 -43.23
N TRP A 11 14.32 8.60 -42.03
CA TRP A 11 13.60 8.87 -40.77
C TRP A 11 12.87 10.22 -40.77
N SER A 12 13.43 11.23 -41.44
CA SER A 12 12.80 12.56 -41.58
C SER A 12 11.50 12.53 -42.40
N THR A 13 11.48 11.78 -43.49
CA THR A 13 10.28 11.59 -44.32
C THR A 13 9.23 10.78 -43.57
N ALA A 14 9.64 9.71 -42.88
CA ALA A 14 8.74 8.92 -42.05
C ALA A 14 8.09 9.77 -40.93
N ALA A 15 8.86 10.64 -40.28
CA ALA A 15 8.35 11.57 -39.27
C ALA A 15 7.36 12.59 -39.83
N ARG A 16 7.62 13.12 -41.04
CA ARG A 16 6.71 14.05 -41.72
C ARG A 16 5.36 13.41 -42.05
N ILE A 17 5.38 12.15 -42.53
CA ILE A 17 4.17 11.36 -42.81
C ILE A 17 3.41 11.09 -41.50
N ALA A 18 4.11 10.63 -40.45
CA ALA A 18 3.53 10.38 -39.15
C ALA A 18 2.82 11.63 -38.58
N ARG A 19 3.47 12.81 -38.65
CA ARG A 19 2.89 14.08 -38.18
C ARG A 19 1.62 14.48 -38.96
N ARG A 20 1.62 14.26 -40.29
CA ARG A 20 0.45 14.52 -41.14
C ARG A 20 -0.73 13.61 -40.78
N GLU A 21 -0.47 12.31 -40.58
CA GLU A 21 -1.50 11.36 -40.17
C GLU A 21 -2.07 11.66 -38.77
N LEU A 22 -1.22 12.10 -37.85
CA LEU A 22 -1.64 12.46 -36.49
C LEU A 22 -2.66 13.61 -36.51
N ARG A 23 -2.43 14.63 -37.35
CA ARG A 23 -3.35 15.75 -37.55
C ARG A 23 -4.66 15.35 -38.23
N ALA A 24 -4.67 14.30 -39.05
CA ALA A 24 -5.87 13.83 -39.73
C ALA A 24 -6.80 13.00 -38.83
N SER A 25 -6.30 12.46 -37.70
CA SER A 25 -7.08 11.56 -36.81
C SER A 25 -7.07 12.00 -35.35
N GLN A 26 -7.16 13.31 -35.09
CA GLN A 26 -6.94 13.93 -33.77
C GLN A 26 -7.73 13.27 -32.63
N ALA A 27 -9.03 13.04 -32.81
CA ALA A 27 -9.90 12.50 -31.75
C ALA A 27 -9.40 11.17 -31.16
N LYS A 28 -8.81 10.29 -31.98
CA LYS A 28 -8.30 8.98 -31.51
C LYS A 28 -6.96 9.11 -30.80
N PHE A 29 -6.12 10.02 -31.29
CA PHE A 29 -4.79 10.23 -30.73
C PHE A 29 -4.84 11.02 -29.42
N VAL A 30 -5.80 11.93 -29.25
CA VAL A 30 -6.07 12.60 -27.97
C VAL A 30 -6.35 11.57 -26.87
N PHE A 31 -7.10 10.51 -27.18
CA PHE A 31 -7.37 9.45 -26.22
C PHE A 31 -6.10 8.67 -25.83
N VAL A 32 -5.28 8.29 -26.81
CA VAL A 32 -3.98 7.63 -26.54
C VAL A 32 -3.12 8.52 -25.66
N LEU A 33 -3.06 9.82 -25.98
CA LEU A 33 -2.31 10.81 -25.23
C LEU A 33 -2.79 10.91 -23.78
N LEU A 34 -4.10 11.03 -23.57
CA LEU A 34 -4.72 11.12 -22.25
C LEU A 34 -4.49 9.85 -21.41
N SER A 35 -4.58 8.67 -22.05
CA SER A 35 -4.34 7.39 -21.39
C SER A 35 -2.91 7.25 -20.88
N VAL A 36 -1.93 7.61 -21.71
CA VAL A 36 -0.51 7.61 -21.33
C VAL A 36 -0.25 8.70 -20.29
N ALA A 37 -0.78 9.90 -20.49
CA ALA A 37 -0.60 11.02 -19.58
C ALA A 37 -1.08 10.68 -18.18
N ILE A 38 -2.24 10.06 -18.02
CA ILE A 38 -2.76 9.79 -16.68
C ILE A 38 -2.03 8.62 -16.02
N GLY A 39 -1.65 7.58 -16.76
CA GLY A 39 -0.79 6.52 -16.23
C GLY A 39 0.55 7.07 -15.71
N VAL A 40 1.17 7.97 -16.47
CA VAL A 40 2.43 8.64 -16.07
C VAL A 40 2.20 9.64 -14.93
N ALA A 41 1.12 10.43 -14.96
CA ALA A 41 0.79 11.39 -13.92
C ALA A 41 0.52 10.71 -12.57
N SER A 42 -0.19 9.58 -12.58
CA SER A 42 -0.41 8.77 -11.38
C SER A 42 0.91 8.28 -10.81
N LEU A 43 1.82 7.78 -11.67
CA LEU A 43 3.11 7.29 -11.24
C LEU A 43 4.02 8.41 -10.71
N THR A 44 4.08 9.55 -11.40
CA THR A 44 4.84 10.73 -10.98
C THR A 44 4.28 11.32 -9.69
N GLY A 45 2.96 11.48 -9.59
CA GLY A 45 2.30 12.06 -8.41
C GLY A 45 2.49 11.21 -7.16
N VAL A 46 2.22 9.90 -7.23
CA VAL A 46 2.36 8.99 -6.08
C VAL A 46 3.82 8.88 -5.62
N ARG A 47 4.76 8.68 -6.56
CA ARG A 47 6.18 8.52 -6.20
C ARG A 47 6.85 9.83 -5.81
N GLY A 48 6.51 10.93 -6.50
CA GLY A 48 6.96 12.27 -6.15
C GLY A 48 6.51 12.63 -4.74
N PHE A 49 5.21 12.51 -4.46
CA PHE A 49 4.66 12.70 -3.12
C PHE A 49 5.32 11.81 -2.07
N SER A 50 5.43 10.50 -2.34
CA SER A 50 6.06 9.54 -1.43
C SER A 50 7.50 9.94 -1.08
N GLN A 51 8.32 10.29 -2.07
CA GLN A 51 9.71 10.70 -1.86
C GLN A 51 9.81 12.05 -1.16
N SER A 52 8.99 13.03 -1.57
CA SER A 52 8.94 14.36 -0.96
C SER A 52 8.48 14.29 0.49
N PHE A 53 7.47 13.46 0.79
CA PHE A 53 6.97 13.22 2.13
C PHE A 53 7.98 12.46 2.98
N GLN A 54 8.58 11.37 2.47
CA GLN A 54 9.62 10.64 3.17
C GLN A 54 10.82 11.54 3.47
N LYS A 55 11.25 12.40 2.52
CA LYS A 55 12.35 13.35 2.73
C LYS A 55 12.00 14.42 3.75
N ALA A 56 10.78 14.95 3.73
CA ALA A 56 10.31 15.90 4.75
C ALA A 56 10.26 15.25 6.14
N LEU A 57 9.68 14.05 6.22
CA LEU A 57 9.59 13.25 7.44
C LEU A 57 10.96 12.87 8.00
N LEU A 58 11.91 12.49 7.14
CA LEU A 58 13.28 12.18 7.53
C LEU A 58 14.08 13.43 7.93
N GLY A 59 13.83 14.58 7.29
CA GLY A 59 14.40 15.86 7.68
C GLY A 59 13.95 16.27 9.08
N ASP A 60 12.66 16.11 9.35
CA ASP A 60 12.09 16.34 10.67
C ASP A 60 12.55 15.28 11.67
N ALA A 61 12.72 14.01 11.27
CA ALA A 61 13.20 12.95 12.15
C ALA A 61 14.59 13.23 12.74
N ARG A 62 15.53 13.81 11.95
CA ARG A 62 16.82 14.28 12.49
C ARG A 62 16.64 15.38 13.51
N SER A 63 15.72 16.31 13.26
CA SER A 63 15.38 17.36 14.21
C SER A 63 14.73 16.79 15.47
N LEU A 64 13.85 15.79 15.36
CA LEU A 64 13.19 15.08 16.46
C LEU A 64 14.12 14.17 17.27
N MET A 65 15.25 13.74 16.71
CA MET A 65 16.29 13.02 17.44
C MET A 65 17.42 13.93 17.93
N ALA A 66 17.47 15.17 17.45
CA ALA A 66 18.56 16.14 17.62
C ALA A 66 19.95 15.62 17.19
N ALA A 67 20.03 14.53 16.42
CA ALA A 67 21.25 13.83 16.01
C ALA A 67 21.05 12.97 14.75
N ASP A 68 22.13 12.43 14.17
CA ASP A 68 22.09 11.41 13.11
C ASP A 68 21.99 9.99 13.68
N LEU A 69 22.67 9.74 14.81
CA LEU A 69 22.59 8.51 15.60
C LEU A 69 22.41 8.90 17.07
N SER A 70 21.66 8.10 17.81
CA SER A 70 21.61 8.18 19.28
C SER A 70 21.95 6.84 19.91
N ALA A 71 22.71 6.84 21.00
CA ALA A 71 22.97 5.67 21.81
C ALA A 71 22.53 5.95 23.24
N ARG A 72 21.45 5.29 23.68
CA ARG A 72 20.91 5.44 25.03
C ARG A 72 21.37 4.30 25.94
N MET A 73 21.84 4.65 27.12
CA MET A 73 22.32 3.77 28.19
C MET A 73 21.64 4.15 29.50
N PHE A 74 21.44 3.19 30.41
CA PHE A 74 20.88 3.42 31.74
C PHE A 74 21.94 3.29 32.84
N ARG A 75 23.20 3.48 32.46
CA ARG A 75 24.36 3.54 33.34
C ARG A 75 25.32 4.59 32.80
N ILE A 76 26.16 5.11 33.68
CA ILE A 76 27.27 5.97 33.27
C ILE A 76 28.27 5.11 32.47
N ALA A 77 28.76 5.64 31.35
CA ALA A 77 29.79 4.96 30.56
C ALA A 77 31.09 4.85 31.36
N THR A 78 31.77 3.70 31.22
CA THR A 78 33.07 3.47 31.83
C THR A 78 34.14 4.35 31.17
N ALA A 79 35.23 4.64 31.88
CA ALA A 79 36.32 5.46 31.34
C ALA A 79 36.89 4.91 30.01
N LYS A 80 36.89 3.58 29.84
CA LYS A 80 37.29 2.91 28.59
C LYS A 80 36.31 3.19 27.45
N GLU A 81 35.00 3.04 27.69
CA GLU A 81 33.96 3.33 26.70
C GLU A 81 34.00 4.79 26.26
N VAL A 82 34.20 5.73 27.20
CA VAL A 82 34.35 7.16 26.89
C VAL A 82 35.57 7.41 26.00
N GLN A 83 36.71 6.79 26.30
CA GLN A 83 37.92 6.92 25.49
C GLN A 83 37.74 6.37 24.06
N GLU A 84 37.04 5.25 23.91
CA GLU A 84 36.70 4.67 22.60
C GLU A 84 35.70 5.54 21.83
N LEU A 85 34.73 6.16 22.51
CA LEU A 85 33.82 7.13 21.90
C LEU A 85 34.55 8.40 21.44
N ASP A 86 35.51 8.90 22.22
CA ASP A 86 36.32 10.06 21.85
C ASP A 86 37.24 9.77 20.66
N ALA A 87 37.69 8.53 20.50
CA ALA A 87 38.44 8.11 19.31
C ALA A 87 37.64 8.27 18.02
N LEU A 88 36.29 8.21 18.06
CA LEU A 88 35.44 8.44 16.87
C LEU A 88 35.52 9.88 16.36
N ALA A 89 35.95 10.84 17.19
CA ALA A 89 36.20 12.22 16.74
C ALA A 89 37.29 12.28 15.67
N THR A 90 38.29 11.39 15.71
CA THR A 90 39.33 11.27 14.68
C THR A 90 38.79 10.85 13.32
N LYS A 91 37.63 10.18 13.31
CA LYS A 91 36.90 9.79 12.09
C LYS A 91 35.92 10.87 11.62
N GLY A 92 35.87 12.02 12.29
CA GLY A 92 34.97 13.14 11.96
C GLY A 92 33.56 13.03 12.55
N VAL A 93 33.36 12.15 13.54
CA VAL A 93 32.07 12.01 14.26
C VAL A 93 32.07 12.97 15.44
N GLN A 94 31.12 13.90 15.47
CA GLN A 94 30.93 14.78 16.63
C GLN A 94 29.95 14.12 17.61
N ARG A 95 30.24 14.17 18.92
CA ARG A 95 29.34 13.64 19.96
C ARG A 95 28.98 14.71 20.97
N THR A 96 27.75 14.67 21.47
CA THR A 96 27.35 15.38 22.69
C THR A 96 26.62 14.38 23.58
N GLU A 97 26.64 14.62 24.88
CA GLU A 97 25.98 13.77 25.86
C GLU A 97 24.80 14.51 26.50
N VAL A 98 23.74 13.74 26.77
CA VAL A 98 22.51 14.20 27.40
C VAL A 98 22.25 13.25 28.55
N THR A 99 22.07 13.79 29.75
CA THR A 99 21.74 12.98 30.94
C THR A 99 20.31 13.28 31.35
N GLU A 100 19.45 12.27 31.32
CA GLU A 100 18.03 12.38 31.63
C GLU A 100 17.75 11.63 32.94
N THR A 101 17.05 12.26 33.88
CA THR A 101 16.64 11.61 35.13
C THR A 101 15.35 12.24 35.64
N VAL A 102 14.74 11.63 36.65
CA VAL A 102 13.57 12.18 37.34
C VAL A 102 13.99 12.64 38.73
N SER A 103 13.53 13.81 39.16
CA SER A 103 13.82 14.33 40.49
C SER A 103 12.67 15.18 41.02
N MET A 104 12.82 15.68 42.24
CA MET A 104 11.87 16.58 42.87
C MET A 104 12.37 18.01 42.75
N ALA A 105 11.49 18.91 42.34
CA ALA A 105 11.74 20.35 42.32
C ALA A 105 10.73 21.08 43.22
N SER A 106 11.21 22.06 43.98
CA SER A 106 10.36 22.92 44.81
C SER A 106 10.81 24.38 44.74
N VAL A 107 9.90 25.30 44.99
CA VAL A 107 10.23 26.73 45.07
C VAL A 107 10.41 27.13 46.53
N HIS A 108 11.32 28.07 46.78
CA HIS A 108 11.52 28.61 48.12
C HIS A 108 10.21 29.23 48.65
N GLY A 109 9.67 28.68 49.75
CA GLY A 109 8.43 29.13 50.39
C GLY A 109 7.20 28.25 50.13
N ASP A 110 7.28 27.29 49.21
CA ASP A 110 6.21 26.29 48.99
C ASP A 110 6.68 24.90 49.49
N PRO A 111 5.95 24.25 50.41
CA PRO A 111 6.35 22.98 50.99
C PRO A 111 6.12 21.76 50.10
N VAL A 112 5.38 21.86 48.98
CA VAL A 112 5.03 20.69 48.15
C VAL A 112 6.00 20.57 46.97
N PRO A 113 6.99 19.65 47.03
CA PRO A 113 7.85 19.40 45.88
C PRO A 113 7.07 18.67 44.79
N LEU A 114 7.36 18.99 43.52
CA LEU A 114 6.79 18.32 42.36
C LEU A 114 7.83 17.47 41.65
N LEU A 115 7.35 16.35 41.12
CA LEU A 115 8.14 15.49 40.25
C LEU A 115 8.42 16.20 38.93
N VAL A 116 9.68 16.28 38.53
CA VAL A 116 10.14 16.89 37.29
C VAL A 116 11.04 15.95 36.50
N SER A 117 10.96 16.06 35.18
CA SER A 117 11.85 15.35 34.27
C SER A 117 13.06 16.23 33.97
N LEU A 118 14.19 15.93 34.63
CA LEU A 118 15.43 16.66 34.48
C LEU A 118 16.19 16.20 33.23
N LYS A 119 16.72 17.19 32.50
CA LYS A 119 17.59 16.97 31.36
C LYS A 119 18.84 17.84 31.48
N ALA A 120 19.98 17.18 31.64
CA ALA A 120 21.28 17.81 31.57
C ALA A 120 21.79 17.79 30.14
N VAL A 121 22.20 18.95 29.64
CA VAL A 121 22.76 19.11 28.29
C VAL A 121 24.03 19.94 28.33
N ASP A 122 24.86 19.78 27.32
CA ASP A 122 25.89 20.76 27.00
C ASP A 122 25.27 21.85 26.09
N PRO A 123 25.03 23.07 26.60
CA PRO A 123 24.43 24.11 25.79
C PRO A 123 25.31 24.49 24.58
N ALA A 124 26.61 24.19 24.62
CA ALA A 124 27.52 24.50 23.52
C ALA A 124 27.26 23.69 22.24
N SER A 125 26.79 22.46 22.41
CA SER A 125 26.72 21.45 21.34
C SER A 125 25.30 20.96 21.08
N TYR A 126 24.43 20.98 22.09
CA TYR A 126 23.04 20.55 21.98
C TYR A 126 22.10 21.71 21.63
N PRO A 127 21.16 21.53 20.68
CA PRO A 127 20.96 20.36 19.82
C PRO A 127 21.79 20.44 18.52
N TYR A 128 22.18 19.30 17.92
CA TYR A 128 22.85 19.32 16.60
C TYR A 128 21.89 19.63 15.45
N TYR A 129 20.65 19.16 15.58
CA TYR A 129 19.56 19.37 14.63
C TYR A 129 18.30 19.77 15.39
N GLY A 130 17.42 20.57 14.78
CA GLY A 130 16.26 21.15 15.44
C GLY A 130 16.58 22.45 16.21
N THR A 131 15.54 23.12 16.69
CA THR A 131 15.67 24.40 17.41
C THR A 131 14.89 24.37 18.71
N ILE A 132 15.54 24.83 19.78
CA ILE A 132 14.91 25.07 21.08
C ILE A 132 14.28 26.47 21.03
N VAL A 133 13.03 26.57 21.45
CA VAL A 133 12.32 27.86 21.54
C VAL A 133 12.13 28.19 23.01
N LEU A 134 12.63 29.35 23.42
CA LEU A 134 12.58 29.85 24.78
C LEU A 134 11.72 31.12 24.86
N GLN A 135 11.16 31.39 26.03
CA GLN A 135 10.49 32.64 26.34
C GLN A 135 11.09 33.26 27.62
N PRO A 136 11.68 34.47 27.56
CA PRO A 136 11.83 35.35 26.38
C PRO A 136 12.74 34.75 25.29
N ASP A 137 12.55 35.17 24.04
CA ASP A 137 13.29 34.66 22.88
C ASP A 137 14.80 34.89 23.04
N SER A 138 15.56 33.80 23.15
CA SER A 138 16.97 33.79 23.53
C SER A 138 17.61 32.44 23.18
N ASN A 139 18.94 32.42 23.00
CA ASN A 139 19.66 31.16 22.76
C ASN A 139 19.88 30.39 24.06
N LEU A 140 19.80 29.06 24.00
CA LEU A 140 20.08 28.20 25.15
C LEU A 140 21.47 28.47 25.77
N ARG A 141 22.47 28.76 24.93
CA ARG A 141 23.85 29.06 25.34
C ARG A 141 23.99 30.28 26.25
N ASP A 142 23.13 31.26 26.06
CA ASP A 142 23.23 32.54 26.78
C ASP A 142 22.49 32.47 28.12
N VAL A 143 21.52 31.56 28.22
CA VAL A 143 20.57 31.46 29.34
C VAL A 143 20.91 30.33 30.30
N LEU A 144 21.46 29.21 29.79
CA LEU A 144 21.72 28.01 30.58
C LEU A 144 23.20 27.94 31.01
N ASN A 145 23.43 28.19 32.29
CA ASN A 145 24.70 28.03 33.01
C ASN A 145 24.52 27.18 34.29
N ASP A 146 25.61 26.96 35.04
CA ASP A 146 25.62 26.07 36.20
C ASP A 146 24.73 26.50 37.38
N ASP A 147 24.22 27.73 37.40
CA ASP A 147 23.35 28.28 38.47
C ASP A 147 21.92 28.56 38.01
N THR A 148 21.60 28.23 36.76
CA THR A 148 20.30 28.53 36.13
C THR A 148 19.59 27.26 35.67
N ALA A 149 18.26 27.35 35.59
CA ALA A 149 17.43 26.31 35.02
C ALA A 149 16.45 26.90 34.02
N VAL A 150 16.20 26.16 32.94
CA VAL A 150 15.15 26.45 31.96
C VAL A 150 14.01 25.47 32.21
N VAL A 151 12.77 25.95 32.33
CA VAL A 151 11.64 25.15 32.84
C VAL A 151 10.44 25.18 31.90
N ASP A 152 9.65 24.13 31.88
CA ASP A 152 8.36 24.06 31.18
C ASP A 152 7.33 25.01 31.83
N ASP A 153 6.45 25.62 31.04
CA ASP A 153 5.41 26.55 31.53
C ASP A 153 4.47 25.86 32.54
N ASN A 154 4.17 24.58 32.34
CA ASN A 154 3.34 23.81 33.26
C ASN A 154 3.95 23.70 34.66
N LEU A 155 5.29 23.73 34.77
CA LEU A 155 5.96 23.71 36.07
C LEU A 155 5.71 25.01 36.83
N LEU A 156 5.75 26.15 36.14
CA LEU A 156 5.52 27.46 36.74
C LEU A 156 4.10 27.57 37.29
N VAL A 157 3.12 27.10 36.51
CA VAL A 157 1.71 27.08 36.95
C VAL A 157 1.53 26.20 38.19
N ARG A 158 2.13 24.99 38.19
CA ARG A 158 1.95 24.03 39.29
C ARG A 158 2.69 24.41 40.58
N LEU A 159 3.89 25.01 40.49
CA LEU A 159 4.65 25.51 41.64
C LEU A 159 4.31 26.97 42.00
N ASN A 160 3.33 27.58 41.33
CA ASN A 160 2.99 29.00 41.43
C ASN A 160 4.24 29.92 41.35
N ALA A 161 5.14 29.59 40.42
CA ALA A 161 6.45 30.19 40.26
C ALA A 161 6.49 31.16 39.08
N LYS A 162 7.48 32.06 39.05
CA LYS A 162 7.75 32.94 37.91
C LYS A 162 9.20 32.85 37.47
N VAL A 163 9.48 33.27 36.23
CA VAL A 163 10.86 33.44 35.75
C VAL A 163 11.59 34.41 36.69
N GLY A 164 12.77 34.00 37.16
CA GLY A 164 13.57 34.71 38.15
C GLY A 164 13.52 34.14 39.58
N ASN A 165 12.51 33.34 39.93
CA ASN A 165 12.47 32.65 41.23
C ASN A 165 13.59 31.60 41.36
N GLN A 166 13.86 31.17 42.60
CA GLN A 166 14.80 30.08 42.89
C GLN A 166 14.06 28.74 43.00
N LEU A 167 14.49 27.79 42.17
CA LEU A 167 14.03 26.42 42.11
C LEU A 167 15.06 25.51 42.79
N LYS A 168 14.66 24.85 43.87
CA LYS A 168 15.48 23.83 44.53
C LYS A 168 15.38 22.53 43.75
N ILE A 169 16.52 21.95 43.38
CA ILE A 169 16.61 20.64 42.73
C ILE A 169 17.75 19.87 43.38
N GLY A 170 17.45 18.68 43.91
CA GLY A 170 18.40 17.94 44.74
C GLY A 170 18.88 18.79 45.92
N ASN A 171 20.20 18.96 46.04
CA ASN A 171 20.81 19.71 47.13
C ASN A 171 21.15 21.17 46.79
N ARG A 172 20.71 21.69 45.63
CA ARG A 172 21.10 23.02 45.14
C ARG A 172 19.90 23.87 44.70
N PHE A 173 20.10 25.18 44.65
CA PHE A 173 19.11 26.14 44.15
C PHE A 173 19.56 26.68 42.80
N PHE A 174 18.62 26.76 41.86
CA PHE A 174 18.81 27.26 40.50
C PHE A 174 17.88 28.43 40.26
N ARG A 175 18.37 29.49 39.61
CA ARG A 175 17.50 30.59 39.17
C ARG A 175 16.76 30.17 37.90
N ILE A 176 15.44 30.32 37.88
CA ILE A 176 14.64 30.08 36.67
C ILE A 176 14.96 31.19 35.67
N ALA A 177 15.58 30.83 34.54
CA ALA A 177 16.11 31.81 33.59
C ALA A 177 15.20 32.05 32.38
N ALA A 178 14.52 31.01 31.88
CA ALA A 178 13.54 31.11 30.80
C ALA A 178 12.51 29.97 30.84
N VAL A 179 11.42 30.15 30.11
CA VAL A 179 10.40 29.12 29.86
C VAL A 179 10.74 28.36 28.58
N LEU A 180 10.70 27.03 28.64
CA LEU A 180 10.87 26.13 27.50
C LEU A 180 9.54 25.98 26.77
N VAL A 181 9.45 26.57 25.58
CA VAL A 181 8.26 26.47 24.72
C VAL A 181 8.34 25.24 23.82
N ARG A 182 9.52 24.98 23.25
CA ARG A 182 9.74 23.82 22.37
C ARG A 182 11.10 23.18 22.59
N GLU A 183 11.10 21.87 22.81
CA GLU A 183 12.28 21.01 22.85
C GLU A 183 12.23 20.08 21.61
N PRO A 184 13.26 20.07 20.75
CA PRO A 184 13.22 19.35 19.48
C PRO A 184 13.13 17.83 19.67
N ASP A 185 13.83 17.27 20.66
CA ASP A 185 13.96 15.83 20.87
C ASP A 185 13.16 15.27 22.04
N ARG A 186 12.11 16.00 22.48
CA ARG A 186 11.25 15.58 23.60
C ARG A 186 10.59 14.23 23.38
N MET A 187 10.22 13.92 22.13
CA MET A 187 9.58 12.65 21.78
C MET A 187 10.56 11.47 21.79
N SER A 188 11.82 11.68 21.39
CA SER A 188 12.85 10.63 21.38
C SER A 188 13.51 10.44 22.75
N ALA A 189 13.39 11.42 23.65
CA ALA A 189 13.86 11.40 25.05
C ALA A 189 13.17 10.31 25.92
N GLY A 190 12.09 9.70 25.46
CA GLY A 190 11.28 8.75 26.23
C GLY A 190 10.12 9.44 26.96
N VAL A 191 9.23 8.66 27.60
CA VAL A 191 8.09 9.20 28.35
C VAL A 191 8.62 9.92 29.59
N GLY A 192 8.65 11.25 29.54
CA GLY A 192 9.04 12.09 30.68
C GLY A 192 7.95 12.07 31.76
N LEU A 193 8.31 11.64 32.97
CA LEU A 193 7.44 11.70 34.15
C LEU A 193 7.51 13.12 34.74
N GLY A 194 6.53 13.96 34.42
CA GLY A 194 6.41 15.34 34.91
C GLY A 194 6.97 16.43 33.98
N PRO A 195 6.80 17.73 34.36
CA PRO A 195 7.26 18.88 33.57
C PRO A 195 8.78 18.87 33.32
N ARG A 196 9.21 19.40 32.17
CA ARG A 196 10.62 19.43 31.77
C ARG A 196 11.39 20.52 32.53
N VAL A 197 12.58 20.17 33.02
CA VAL A 197 13.57 21.11 33.54
C VAL A 197 14.93 20.81 32.94
N MET A 198 15.56 21.80 32.31
CA MET A 198 16.89 21.71 31.74
C MET A 198 17.92 22.42 32.62
N ILE A 199 19.05 21.75 32.85
CA ILE A 199 20.24 22.25 33.56
C ILE A 199 21.50 21.84 32.80
N THR A 200 22.67 22.36 33.17
CA THR A 200 23.94 21.85 32.61
C THR A 200 24.30 20.50 33.25
N ARG A 201 25.08 19.68 32.54
CA ARG A 201 25.58 18.40 33.11
C ARG A 201 26.43 18.62 34.36
N HIS A 202 27.26 19.66 34.35
CA HIS A 202 28.09 20.01 35.49
C HIS A 202 27.23 20.41 36.72
N ALA A 203 26.18 21.21 36.51
CA ALA A 203 25.20 21.50 37.55
C ALA A 203 24.51 20.25 38.11
N MET A 204 24.18 19.28 37.26
CA MET A 204 23.54 18.03 37.69
C MET A 204 24.45 17.18 38.59
N LEU A 205 25.76 17.12 38.28
CA LEU A 205 26.76 16.50 39.14
C LEU A 205 26.84 17.22 40.50
N LEU A 206 26.96 18.54 40.49
CA LEU A 206 27.04 19.37 41.70
C LEU A 206 25.76 19.31 42.56
N ALA A 207 24.60 19.09 41.94
CA ALA A 207 23.32 18.92 42.65
C ALA A 207 23.19 17.56 43.37
N GLY A 208 24.16 16.65 43.20
CA GLY A 208 24.18 15.33 43.84
C GLY A 208 23.25 14.31 43.18
N LEU A 209 22.84 14.53 41.93
CA LEU A 209 21.82 13.72 41.26
C LEU A 209 22.38 12.48 40.52
N LEU A 210 23.70 12.38 40.37
CA LEU A 210 24.39 11.33 39.61
C LEU A 210 25.25 10.40 40.49
N GLY A 211 24.95 10.33 41.79
CA GLY A 211 25.62 9.42 42.73
C GLY A 211 25.16 7.96 42.64
N GLU A 212 25.68 7.11 43.53
CA GLU A 212 25.23 5.71 43.66
C GLU A 212 23.72 5.63 43.92
N GLY A 213 23.03 4.71 43.22
CA GLY A 213 21.57 4.60 43.23
C GLY A 213 20.84 5.52 42.26
N SER A 214 21.53 6.44 41.57
CA SER A 214 20.92 7.26 40.51
C SER A 214 20.39 6.39 39.37
N ARG A 215 19.14 6.67 38.95
CA ARG A 215 18.49 6.05 37.80
C ARG A 215 18.63 6.89 36.52
N ALA A 216 19.63 7.75 36.47
CA ALA A 216 19.88 8.59 35.31
C ALA A 216 20.21 7.73 34.08
N SER A 217 19.63 8.10 32.94
CA SER A 217 19.99 7.56 31.63
C SER A 217 20.92 8.51 30.90
N GLU A 218 21.98 7.97 30.35
CA GLU A 218 22.92 8.65 29.46
C GLU A 218 22.48 8.43 28.02
N ARG A 219 22.30 9.51 27.26
CA ARG A 219 22.07 9.45 25.82
C ARG A 219 23.17 10.20 25.10
N TYR A 220 23.95 9.47 24.33
CA TYR A 220 24.95 10.03 23.42
C TYR A 220 24.29 10.36 22.09
N LEU A 221 24.47 11.58 21.62
CA LEU A 221 23.99 12.10 20.35
C LEU A 221 25.19 12.27 19.43
N PHE A 222 25.11 11.71 18.22
CA PHE A 222 26.20 11.75 17.25
C PHE A 222 25.78 12.49 15.98
N ARG A 223 26.67 13.34 15.47
CA ARG A 223 26.56 14.03 14.18
C ARG A 223 27.65 13.53 13.23
N LEU A 224 27.24 13.11 12.03
CA LEU A 224 28.13 12.57 11.00
C LEU A 224 28.42 13.64 9.94
N ASN A 225 29.70 13.91 9.67
CA ASN A 225 30.12 14.94 8.71
C ASN A 225 30.57 14.28 7.37
N GLY A 226 29.66 14.12 6.41
CA GLY A 226 29.99 14.02 4.97
C GLY A 226 29.80 12.67 4.23
N LYS A 227 29.80 12.74 2.88
CA LYS A 227 29.41 11.73 1.85
C LYS A 227 30.00 10.30 1.96
N ASN A 228 31.03 10.06 2.77
CA ASN A 228 31.71 8.75 2.94
C ASN A 228 31.45 8.09 4.30
N GLN A 229 30.73 8.78 5.20
CA GLN A 229 30.29 8.23 6.48
C GLN A 229 28.84 7.79 6.33
N ASP A 230 28.64 6.50 6.14
CA ASP A 230 27.30 5.91 6.19
C ASP A 230 27.01 5.42 7.61
N ILE A 231 25.78 5.61 8.06
CA ILE A 231 25.29 5.08 9.34
C ILE A 231 25.54 3.57 9.41
N ALA A 232 25.46 2.89 8.27
CA ALA A 232 25.74 1.46 8.12
C ALA A 232 27.14 1.04 8.60
N ASN A 233 28.14 1.94 8.57
CA ASN A 233 29.51 1.63 9.00
C ASN A 233 29.76 1.98 10.48
N ILE A 234 29.15 3.06 10.97
CA ILE A 234 29.37 3.55 12.34
C ILE A 234 28.50 2.81 13.35
N ARG A 235 27.27 2.41 13.00
CA ARG A 235 26.37 1.69 13.90
C ARG A 235 26.99 0.40 14.48
N PRO A 236 27.55 -0.53 13.67
CA PRO A 236 28.13 -1.76 14.22
C PRO A 236 29.37 -1.51 15.08
N GLU A 237 30.06 -0.39 14.86
CA GLU A 237 31.19 0.03 15.70
C GLU A 237 30.70 0.55 17.05
N LEU A 238 29.66 1.40 17.05
CA LEU A 238 29.01 1.85 18.29
C LEU A 238 28.41 0.68 19.09
N GLU A 239 27.82 -0.32 18.43
CA GLU A 239 27.30 -1.53 19.08
C GLU A 239 28.39 -2.36 19.76
N LYS A 240 29.64 -2.29 19.27
CA LYS A 240 30.79 -2.93 19.91
C LYS A 240 31.33 -2.14 21.09
N ILE A 241 31.41 -0.82 20.95
CA ILE A 241 31.89 0.09 22.01
C ILE A 241 30.89 0.09 23.16
N LEU A 242 29.59 0.17 22.85
CA LEU A 242 28.49 0.28 23.81
C LEU A 242 27.52 -0.93 23.68
N PRO A 243 27.90 -2.13 24.16
CA PRO A 243 27.10 -3.34 24.00
C PRO A 243 25.74 -3.30 24.72
N ASP A 244 25.61 -2.47 25.75
CA ASP A 244 24.38 -2.27 26.52
C ASP A 244 23.52 -1.10 26.00
N ALA A 245 23.99 -0.36 24.99
CA ALA A 245 23.29 0.81 24.48
C ALA A 245 22.18 0.43 23.49
N GLN A 246 21.03 1.10 23.62
CA GLN A 246 20.03 1.12 22.57
C GLN A 246 20.46 2.15 21.53
N ILE A 247 21.02 1.67 20.41
CA ILE A 247 21.45 2.52 19.30
C ILE A 247 20.31 2.67 18.30
N MET A 248 19.91 3.92 18.06
CA MET A 248 18.84 4.29 17.15
C MET A 248 19.35 5.22 16.06
N ASP A 249 18.91 4.94 14.84
CA ASP A 249 19.05 5.83 13.69
C ASP A 249 17.87 6.83 13.65
N PHE A 250 18.09 8.03 13.13
CA PHE A 250 17.01 8.99 12.87
C PHE A 250 15.89 8.37 12.01
N ARG A 251 16.22 7.42 11.11
CA ARG A 251 15.25 6.66 10.30
C ARG A 251 14.37 5.71 11.12
N GLU A 252 14.84 5.29 12.29
CA GLU A 252 14.19 4.33 13.18
C GLU A 252 13.43 5.01 14.33
N THR A 253 13.34 6.35 14.36
CA THR A 253 12.68 7.07 15.46
C THR A 253 11.16 6.93 15.44
N SER A 254 10.56 6.63 14.28
CA SER A 254 9.12 6.39 14.10
C SER A 254 8.88 5.24 13.10
N PRO A 255 9.24 3.99 13.45
CA PRO A 255 9.17 2.86 12.54
C PRO A 255 7.75 2.55 12.11
N GLU A 256 6.74 2.83 12.94
CA GLU A 256 5.33 2.66 12.59
C GLU A 256 4.91 3.61 11.46
N LEU A 257 5.40 4.85 11.47
CA LEU A 257 5.08 5.85 10.46
C LEU A 257 5.78 5.53 9.13
N THR A 258 7.05 5.10 9.19
CA THR A 258 7.81 4.66 8.02
C THR A 258 7.22 3.39 7.40
N ASN A 259 6.94 2.36 8.21
CA ASN A 259 6.32 1.12 7.73
C ASN A 259 4.91 1.39 7.18
N GLY A 260 4.10 2.21 7.85
CA GLY A 260 2.78 2.60 7.37
C GLY A 260 2.83 3.31 6.02
N LEU A 261 3.79 4.22 5.85
CA LEU A 261 4.05 4.89 4.57
C LEU A 261 4.53 3.91 3.50
N ASP A 262 5.44 2.99 3.82
CA ASP A 262 5.95 1.98 2.88
C ASP A 262 4.83 1.03 2.42
N HIS A 263 3.95 0.62 3.34
CA HIS A 263 2.76 -0.17 3.02
C HIS A 263 1.78 0.61 2.13
N ALA A 264 1.47 1.86 2.48
CA ALA A 264 0.58 2.72 1.70
C ALA A 264 1.15 2.95 0.29
N THR A 265 2.43 3.29 0.18
CA THR A 265 3.09 3.54 -1.11
C THR A 265 3.20 2.27 -1.95
N GLY A 266 3.42 1.11 -1.33
CA GLY A 266 3.34 -0.20 -1.99
C GLY A 266 1.95 -0.46 -2.59
N LEU A 267 0.88 -0.22 -1.82
CA LEU A 267 -0.51 -0.34 -2.27
C LEU A 267 -0.82 0.61 -3.42
N LEU A 268 -0.48 1.89 -3.28
CA LEU A 268 -0.70 2.89 -4.32
C LEU A 268 0.10 2.56 -5.58
N SER A 269 1.33 2.06 -5.46
CA SER A 269 2.15 1.63 -6.59
C SER A 269 1.53 0.46 -7.35
N LEU A 270 0.93 -0.51 -6.64
CA LEU A 270 0.21 -1.62 -7.25
C LEU A 270 -1.04 -1.14 -8.00
N ILE A 271 -1.80 -0.21 -7.41
CA ILE A 271 -2.96 0.39 -8.07
C ILE A 271 -2.52 1.16 -9.32
N CYS A 272 -1.43 1.93 -9.24
CA CYS A 272 -0.84 2.63 -10.39
C CYS A 272 -0.43 1.65 -11.50
N LEU A 273 0.17 0.51 -11.15
CA LEU A 273 0.58 -0.53 -12.09
C LEU A 273 -0.64 -1.12 -12.82
N VAL A 274 -1.72 -1.43 -12.11
CA VAL A 274 -2.98 -1.93 -12.70
C VAL A 274 -3.63 -0.88 -13.61
N ALA A 275 -3.69 0.38 -13.17
CA ALA A 275 -4.22 1.49 -13.96
C ALA A 275 -3.39 1.74 -15.24
N MET A 276 -2.06 1.61 -15.14
CA MET A 276 -1.16 1.74 -16.28
C MET A 276 -1.34 0.60 -17.30
N VAL A 277 -1.51 -0.66 -16.84
CA VAL A 277 -1.85 -1.79 -17.73
C VAL A 277 -3.18 -1.54 -18.43
N LEU A 278 -4.18 -1.04 -17.71
CA LEU A 278 -5.49 -0.69 -18.28
C LEU A 278 -5.35 0.38 -19.37
N GLY A 279 -4.62 1.46 -19.09
CA GLY A 279 -4.31 2.50 -20.07
C GLY A 279 -3.59 1.94 -21.30
N ALA A 280 -2.60 1.07 -21.11
CA ALA A 280 -1.84 0.46 -22.18
C ALA A 280 -2.67 -0.46 -23.10
N ILE A 281 -3.61 -1.22 -22.52
CA ILE A 281 -4.59 -2.01 -23.30
C ILE A 281 -5.46 -1.08 -24.16
N GLY A 282 -5.92 0.04 -23.60
CA GLY A 282 -6.65 1.07 -24.33
C GLY A 282 -5.87 1.62 -25.52
N VAL A 283 -4.58 1.92 -25.31
CA VAL A 283 -3.66 2.38 -26.36
C VAL A 283 -3.47 1.32 -27.46
N ALA A 284 -3.26 0.05 -27.08
CA ALA A 284 -3.12 -1.06 -28.04
C ALA A 284 -4.37 -1.20 -28.92
N MET A 285 -5.56 -1.10 -28.32
CA MET A 285 -6.84 -1.20 -29.03
C MET A 285 -7.07 -0.01 -29.96
N ALA A 286 -6.76 1.21 -29.51
CA ALA A 286 -6.84 2.41 -30.35
C ALA A 286 -5.89 2.32 -31.55
N MET A 287 -4.65 1.87 -31.34
CA MET A 287 -3.68 1.66 -32.41
C MET A 287 -4.14 0.57 -33.39
N ARG A 288 -4.64 -0.56 -32.88
CA ARG A 288 -5.18 -1.63 -33.72
C ARG A 288 -6.35 -1.15 -34.57
N ALA A 289 -7.29 -0.42 -33.97
CA ALA A 289 -8.43 0.15 -34.69
C ALA A 289 -7.99 1.18 -35.75
N HIS A 290 -6.96 1.98 -35.45
CA HIS A 290 -6.37 2.92 -36.40
C HIS A 290 -5.74 2.21 -37.60
N LEU A 291 -4.90 1.20 -37.37
CA LEU A 291 -4.27 0.41 -38.43
C LEU A 291 -5.30 -0.36 -39.28
N GLN A 292 -6.36 -0.88 -38.66
CA GLN A 292 -7.45 -1.55 -39.38
C GLN A 292 -8.18 -0.61 -40.34
N GLN A 293 -8.43 0.64 -39.94
CA GLN A 293 -9.09 1.61 -40.82
C GLN A 293 -8.16 2.11 -41.95
N ARG A 294 -6.85 2.07 -41.74
CA ARG A 294 -5.84 2.44 -42.75
C ARG A 294 -5.37 1.28 -43.60
N MET A 295 -5.94 0.08 -43.44
CA MET A 295 -5.54 -1.14 -44.14
C MET A 295 -5.45 -0.95 -45.66
N GLU A 296 -6.42 -0.25 -46.27
CA GLU A 296 -6.44 0.03 -47.71
C GLU A 296 -5.29 0.95 -48.13
N ILE A 297 -5.04 2.02 -47.38
CA ILE A 297 -3.92 2.94 -47.64
C ILE A 297 -2.57 2.21 -47.48
N LEU A 298 -2.44 1.37 -46.45
CA LEU A 298 -1.24 0.57 -46.21
C LEU A 298 -0.96 -0.37 -47.39
N ALA A 299 -2.01 -0.99 -47.94
CA ALA A 299 -1.88 -1.87 -49.08
C ALA A 299 -1.57 -1.10 -50.37
N ILE A 300 -2.15 0.09 -50.61
CA ILE A 300 -1.78 0.98 -51.71
C ILE A 300 -0.30 1.38 -51.61
N MET A 301 0.16 1.78 -50.42
CA MET A 301 1.58 2.10 -50.19
C MET A 301 2.49 0.92 -50.53
N LYS A 302 2.13 -0.31 -50.13
CA LYS A 302 2.90 -1.51 -50.48
C LYS A 302 2.86 -1.82 -51.98
N SER A 303 1.73 -1.59 -52.65
CA SER A 303 1.60 -1.78 -54.10
C SER A 303 2.45 -0.80 -54.90
N ILE A 304 2.65 0.42 -54.40
CA ILE A 304 3.54 1.44 -55.01
C ILE A 304 5.04 1.16 -54.66
N GLY A 305 5.31 0.17 -53.82
CA GLY A 305 6.66 -0.34 -53.53
C GLY A 305 7.23 0.03 -52.16
N ALA A 306 6.42 0.54 -51.21
CA ALA A 306 6.85 0.73 -49.83
C ALA A 306 7.10 -0.62 -49.14
N ARG A 307 8.23 -0.75 -48.42
CA ARG A 307 8.54 -1.98 -47.68
C ARG A 307 7.77 -2.01 -46.36
N SER A 308 7.52 -3.21 -45.83
CA SER A 308 6.93 -3.36 -44.49
C SER A 308 7.78 -2.70 -43.39
N SER A 309 9.10 -2.57 -43.58
CA SER A 309 9.99 -1.84 -42.67
C SER A 309 9.73 -0.33 -42.68
N ASP A 310 9.40 0.24 -43.84
CA ASP A 310 9.15 1.68 -43.97
C ASP A 310 7.85 2.07 -43.28
N ILE A 311 6.81 1.25 -43.48
CA ILE A 311 5.53 1.41 -42.80
C ILE A 311 5.74 1.25 -41.29
N LEU A 312 6.49 0.23 -40.85
CA LEU A 312 6.79 0.04 -39.43
C LEU A 312 7.51 1.26 -38.83
N ARG A 313 8.46 1.88 -39.54
CA ARG A 313 9.15 3.10 -39.07
C ARG A 313 8.20 4.28 -38.86
N ILE A 314 7.24 4.50 -39.76
CA ILE A 314 6.26 5.58 -39.66
C ILE A 314 5.44 5.41 -38.38
N TYR A 315 4.83 4.24 -38.19
CA TYR A 315 3.95 4.01 -37.04
C TYR A 315 4.72 3.81 -35.72
N LEU A 316 5.98 3.35 -35.78
CA LEU A 316 6.85 3.30 -34.59
C LEU A 316 7.21 4.72 -34.14
N LEU A 317 7.62 5.61 -35.05
CA LEU A 317 7.86 7.03 -34.73
C LEU A 317 6.60 7.70 -34.15
N GLN A 318 5.44 7.39 -34.74
CA GLN A 318 4.16 7.88 -34.25
C GLN A 318 3.86 7.41 -32.82
N THR A 319 4.14 6.14 -32.52
CA THR A 319 3.97 5.56 -31.18
C THR A 319 4.93 6.19 -30.18
N VAL A 320 6.21 6.38 -30.54
CA VAL A 320 7.19 7.08 -29.70
C VAL A 320 6.73 8.51 -29.41
N PHE A 321 6.27 9.23 -30.43
CA PHE A 321 5.77 10.60 -30.27
C PHE A 321 4.56 10.66 -29.34
N LEU A 322 3.59 9.76 -29.50
CA LEU A 322 2.43 9.67 -28.61
C LEU A 322 2.83 9.33 -27.17
N GLY A 323 3.77 8.41 -26.99
CA GLY A 323 4.31 8.04 -25.68
C GLY A 323 5.04 9.19 -24.99
N LEU A 324 5.88 9.93 -25.73
CA LEU A 324 6.60 11.09 -25.21
C LEU A 324 5.67 12.25 -24.89
N ALA A 325 4.78 12.63 -25.83
CA ALA A 325 3.87 13.73 -25.62
C ALA A 325 2.86 13.44 -24.50
N GLY A 326 2.30 12.21 -24.47
CA GLY A 326 1.48 11.75 -23.35
C GLY A 326 2.25 11.74 -22.04
N GLY A 327 3.47 11.18 -22.02
CA GLY A 327 4.30 11.13 -20.83
C GLY A 327 4.72 12.51 -20.30
N LEU A 328 5.05 13.47 -21.16
CA LEU A 328 5.36 14.84 -20.76
C LEU A 328 4.15 15.56 -20.14
N ILE A 329 2.97 15.41 -20.75
CA ILE A 329 1.72 15.92 -20.16
C ILE A 329 1.44 15.24 -18.83
N GLY A 330 1.71 13.94 -18.75
CA GLY A 330 1.58 13.17 -17.51
C GLY A 330 2.49 13.66 -16.40
N VAL A 331 3.79 13.84 -16.68
CA VAL A 331 4.75 14.39 -15.71
C VAL A 331 4.33 15.80 -15.28
N ALA A 332 3.90 16.66 -16.21
CA ALA A 332 3.42 18.00 -15.89
C ALA A 332 2.18 17.97 -14.99
N PHE A 333 1.22 17.09 -15.27
CA PHE A 333 0.02 16.92 -14.45
C PHE A 333 0.33 16.32 -13.07
N GLY A 334 1.21 15.30 -13.02
CA GLY A 334 1.67 14.70 -11.76
C GLY A 334 2.40 15.69 -10.87
N PHE A 335 3.27 16.53 -11.45
CA PHE A 335 3.93 17.63 -10.75
C PHE A 335 2.94 18.71 -10.31
N GLY A 336 1.94 19.03 -11.13
CA GLY A 336 0.86 19.95 -10.75
C GLY A 336 0.07 19.44 -9.55
N VAL A 337 -0.24 18.15 -9.51
CA VAL A 337 -0.86 17.51 -8.34
C VAL A 337 0.06 17.63 -7.12
N GLU A 338 1.35 17.33 -7.25
CA GLU A 338 2.34 17.47 -6.18
C GLU A 338 2.49 18.92 -5.67
N TYR A 339 2.35 19.92 -6.54
CA TYR A 339 2.42 21.34 -6.18
C TYR A 339 1.17 21.84 -5.45
N VAL A 340 0.00 21.42 -5.89
CA VAL A 340 -1.28 21.80 -5.25
C VAL A 340 -1.46 21.07 -3.91
N PHE A 341 -0.82 19.90 -3.75
CA PHE A 341 -0.99 19.03 -2.59
C PHE A 341 -0.69 19.73 -1.24
N PRO A 342 0.45 20.42 -1.04
CA PRO A 342 0.74 21.12 0.22
C PRO A 342 -0.21 22.28 0.52
N TRP A 343 -0.78 22.93 -0.51
CA TRP A 343 -1.76 24.01 -0.30
C TRP A 343 -3.11 23.46 0.16
N LEU A 344 -3.53 22.30 -0.35
CA LEU A 344 -4.68 21.57 0.18
C LEU A 344 -4.43 21.08 1.63
N LEU A 345 -3.18 20.72 1.95
CA LEU A 345 -2.76 20.15 3.24
C LEU A 345 -2.37 21.17 4.31
N GLY A 346 -2.08 22.42 3.94
CA GLY A 346 -1.35 23.39 4.77
C GLY A 346 -2.06 23.82 6.05
N SER A 347 -3.34 23.50 6.21
CA SER A 347 -4.11 23.71 7.43
C SER A 347 -3.99 22.58 8.46
N LEU A 348 -3.44 21.41 8.08
CA LEU A 348 -3.44 20.18 8.91
C LEU A 348 -2.04 19.60 9.17
N LEU A 349 -1.05 19.87 8.32
CA LEU A 349 0.33 19.40 8.50
C LEU A 349 1.31 20.57 8.61
N PRO A 350 2.07 20.70 9.72
CA PRO A 350 3.15 21.69 9.84
C PRO A 350 4.36 21.38 8.94
N LEU A 351 4.32 20.25 8.23
CA LEU A 351 5.31 19.86 7.23
C LEU A 351 5.11 20.68 5.96
N ARG A 352 6.04 21.60 5.67
CA ARG A 352 6.18 22.20 4.34
C ARG A 352 7.23 21.41 3.57
N PRO A 353 6.87 20.33 2.85
CA PRO A 353 7.85 19.60 2.07
C PRO A 353 8.50 20.57 1.07
N PRO A 354 9.84 20.62 1.01
CA PRO A 354 10.51 21.47 0.03
C PRO A 354 10.12 21.00 -1.37
N LEU A 355 9.63 21.93 -2.20
CA LEU A 355 9.33 21.69 -3.60
C LEU A 355 10.64 21.52 -4.37
N GLU A 356 11.24 20.34 -4.27
CA GLU A 356 12.39 19.96 -5.09
C GLU A 356 11.91 19.17 -6.30
N LEU A 357 12.38 19.56 -7.48
CA LEU A 357 12.16 18.78 -8.70
C LEU A 357 12.93 17.45 -8.58
N ALA A 358 12.21 16.39 -8.21
CA ALA A 358 12.74 15.05 -8.20
C ALA A 358 12.88 14.55 -9.65
N ILE A 359 13.99 14.89 -10.30
CA ILE A 359 14.25 14.56 -11.72
C ILE A 359 14.24 13.05 -11.96
N ARG A 360 14.72 12.26 -10.99
CA ARG A 360 14.79 10.79 -11.07
C ARG A 360 13.41 10.14 -11.23
N PRO A 361 12.44 10.31 -10.31
CA PRO A 361 11.10 9.71 -10.47
C PRO A 361 10.36 10.25 -11.69
N MET A 362 10.53 11.52 -12.06
CA MET A 362 9.95 12.09 -13.28
C MET A 362 10.48 11.40 -14.55
N ALA A 363 11.81 11.24 -14.65
CA ALA A 363 12.44 10.56 -15.77
C ALA A 363 12.06 9.07 -15.83
N ALA A 364 12.01 8.39 -14.68
CA ALA A 364 11.56 7.01 -14.59
C ALA A 364 10.09 6.85 -15.02
N ALA A 365 9.20 7.76 -14.62
CA ALA A 365 7.79 7.73 -15.00
C ALA A 365 7.60 7.99 -16.50
N LEU A 366 8.32 8.97 -17.05
CA LEU A 366 8.34 9.24 -18.50
C LEU A 366 8.83 8.02 -19.29
N ALA A 367 9.97 7.44 -18.89
CA ALA A 367 10.53 6.26 -19.53
C ALA A 367 9.57 5.07 -19.46
N THR A 368 8.92 4.88 -18.32
CA THR A 368 7.90 3.84 -18.10
C THR A 368 6.69 4.05 -19.02
N GLY A 369 6.17 5.27 -19.12
CA GLY A 369 5.05 5.59 -20.02
C GLY A 369 5.38 5.33 -21.49
N VAL A 370 6.55 5.77 -21.95
CA VAL A 370 7.03 5.53 -23.32
C VAL A 370 7.20 4.04 -23.58
N LEU A 371 7.87 3.32 -22.67
CA LEU A 371 8.10 1.89 -22.77
C LEU A 371 6.78 1.11 -22.82
N THR A 372 5.83 1.43 -21.93
CA THR A 372 4.53 0.76 -21.88
C THR A 372 3.74 0.97 -23.17
N THR A 373 3.74 2.21 -23.68
CA THR A 373 3.12 2.56 -24.97
C THR A 373 3.71 1.74 -26.11
N LEU A 374 5.03 1.62 -26.17
CA LEU A 374 5.74 0.86 -27.21
C LEU A 374 5.45 -0.64 -27.11
N LEU A 375 5.52 -1.22 -25.91
CA LEU A 375 5.27 -2.65 -25.69
C LEU A 375 3.87 -3.04 -26.14
N PHE A 376 2.86 -2.25 -25.77
CA PHE A 376 1.47 -2.57 -26.08
C PHE A 376 1.04 -2.22 -27.51
N CYS A 377 1.72 -1.27 -28.18
CA CYS A 377 1.55 -1.05 -29.61
C CYS A 377 2.32 -2.06 -30.47
N LEU A 378 3.29 -2.80 -29.92
CA LEU A 378 4.12 -3.72 -30.68
C LEU A 378 3.29 -4.81 -31.42
N PRO A 379 2.33 -5.53 -30.79
CA PRO A 379 1.52 -6.52 -31.51
C PRO A 379 0.75 -5.96 -32.71
N PRO A 380 -0.07 -4.88 -32.59
CA PRO A 380 -0.78 -4.35 -33.75
C PRO A 380 0.15 -3.79 -34.83
N LEU A 381 1.33 -3.25 -34.46
CA LEU A 381 2.34 -2.81 -35.43
C LEU A 381 2.96 -3.98 -36.22
N LEU A 382 3.19 -5.13 -35.57
CA LEU A 382 3.74 -6.32 -36.23
C LEU A 382 2.75 -6.96 -37.22
N ASP A 383 1.44 -6.83 -36.98
CA ASP A 383 0.40 -7.33 -37.88
C ASP A 383 0.45 -6.65 -39.26
N VAL A 384 0.97 -5.42 -39.34
CA VAL A 384 1.17 -4.69 -40.61
C VAL A 384 2.07 -5.45 -41.58
N ARG A 385 3.04 -6.22 -41.09
CA ARG A 385 3.95 -7.02 -41.94
C ARG A 385 3.20 -8.08 -42.74
N ARG A 386 2.06 -8.56 -42.23
CA ARG A 386 1.26 -9.63 -42.83
C ARG A 386 0.29 -9.15 -43.91
N ILE A 387 0.08 -7.83 -44.04
CA ILE A 387 -0.79 -7.25 -45.06
C ILE A 387 -0.19 -7.55 -46.44
N ARG A 388 -0.88 -8.40 -47.22
CA ARG A 388 -0.50 -8.71 -48.59
C ARG A 388 -1.02 -7.60 -49.52
N PRO A 389 -0.22 -7.08 -50.46
CA PRO A 389 -0.67 -6.07 -51.44
C PRO A 389 -1.90 -6.54 -52.23
N ILE A 390 -1.97 -7.85 -52.51
CA ILE A 390 -3.09 -8.49 -53.21
C ILE A 390 -4.41 -8.43 -52.44
N ALA A 391 -4.44 -8.09 -51.15
CA ALA A 391 -5.68 -7.95 -50.39
C ALA A 391 -6.55 -6.78 -50.90
N VAL A 392 -5.95 -5.75 -51.50
CA VAL A 392 -6.70 -4.66 -52.16
C VAL A 392 -7.26 -5.12 -53.51
N LEU A 393 -6.47 -5.87 -54.28
CA LEU A 393 -6.89 -6.38 -55.59
C LEU A 393 -7.93 -7.50 -55.45
N ARG A 394 -7.78 -8.39 -54.47
CA ARG A 394 -8.71 -9.51 -54.23
C ARG A 394 -10.00 -9.07 -53.55
N LYS A 395 -10.00 -7.99 -52.76
CA LYS A 395 -11.25 -7.41 -52.22
C LYS A 395 -12.16 -6.88 -53.34
N MET A 396 -11.60 -6.54 -54.52
CA MET A 396 -12.35 -6.19 -55.73
C MET A 396 -12.70 -7.40 -56.63
N VAL A 397 -12.09 -8.57 -56.40
CA VAL A 397 -12.30 -9.80 -57.22
C VAL A 397 -13.20 -10.80 -56.49
N GLU A 398 -13.12 -10.91 -55.17
CA GLU A 398 -14.06 -11.68 -54.33
C GLU A 398 -15.47 -11.08 -54.31
N THR A 399 -15.66 -9.84 -54.78
CA THR A 399 -16.98 -9.25 -55.07
C THR A 399 -17.57 -9.73 -56.41
N SER A 400 -16.76 -10.32 -57.30
CA SER A 400 -17.23 -10.81 -58.60
C SER A 400 -17.45 -12.33 -58.67
N ASP A 401 -16.82 -13.12 -57.79
CA ASP A 401 -16.97 -14.58 -57.76
C ASP A 401 -17.50 -15.08 -56.41
N GLY A 402 -18.76 -15.48 -56.38
CA GLY A 402 -19.51 -15.97 -55.21
C GLY A 402 -19.06 -17.31 -54.60
N THR A 403 -17.81 -17.73 -54.78
CA THR A 403 -17.27 -19.00 -54.26
C THR A 403 -15.86 -18.84 -53.69
N GLY A 404 -15.74 -18.10 -52.59
CA GLY A 404 -14.52 -18.04 -51.79
C GLY A 404 -14.73 -18.69 -50.43
N SER A 405 -14.31 -19.95 -50.27
CA SER A 405 -14.27 -20.59 -48.96
C SER A 405 -13.37 -19.78 -48.00
N PRO A 406 -13.86 -19.43 -46.79
CA PRO A 406 -13.05 -18.65 -45.86
C PRO A 406 -11.88 -19.51 -45.37
N MET A 407 -10.69 -18.91 -45.38
CA MET A 407 -9.42 -19.41 -44.87
C MET A 407 -9.46 -19.57 -43.34
N TRP A 408 -10.38 -20.39 -42.83
CA TRP A 408 -10.48 -20.79 -41.43
C TRP A 408 -11.14 -22.16 -41.20
N SER A 409 -11.30 -22.99 -42.23
CA SER A 409 -11.82 -24.36 -42.06
C SER A 409 -10.76 -25.43 -42.32
N SER A 410 -9.89 -25.65 -41.33
CA SER A 410 -9.33 -26.97 -41.10
C SER A 410 -9.27 -27.24 -39.59
N ASN A 411 -10.40 -27.04 -38.92
CA ASN A 411 -10.61 -27.60 -37.59
C ASN A 411 -11.34 -28.93 -37.77
N GLN A 412 -10.62 -30.05 -37.73
CA GLN A 412 -11.21 -31.27 -37.19
C GLN A 412 -11.53 -30.95 -35.73
N ALA A 413 -12.82 -30.79 -35.43
CA ALA A 413 -13.25 -30.60 -34.05
C ALA A 413 -12.93 -31.88 -33.26
N PRO A 414 -12.40 -31.79 -32.02
CA PRO A 414 -12.03 -32.96 -31.23
C PRO A 414 -13.24 -33.88 -31.03
N SER A 415 -13.04 -35.19 -30.92
CA SER A 415 -14.14 -36.15 -30.76
C SER A 415 -14.92 -35.92 -29.46
N LYS A 416 -16.17 -36.41 -29.39
CA LYS A 416 -17.06 -36.21 -28.22
C LYS A 416 -16.42 -36.71 -26.91
N SER A 417 -15.61 -37.78 -26.98
CA SER A 417 -14.85 -38.33 -25.84
C SER A 417 -13.69 -37.43 -25.43
N GLN A 418 -12.91 -36.89 -26.37
CA GLN A 418 -11.83 -35.94 -26.08
C GLN A 418 -12.35 -34.65 -25.42
N ARG A 419 -13.58 -34.23 -25.73
CA ARG A 419 -14.23 -33.05 -25.13
C ARG A 419 -14.66 -33.28 -23.67
N ILE A 420 -15.15 -34.48 -23.36
CA ILE A 420 -15.57 -34.85 -21.99
C ILE A 420 -14.33 -34.98 -21.10
N VAL A 421 -13.29 -35.65 -21.60
CA VAL A 421 -12.00 -35.78 -20.90
C VAL A 421 -11.41 -34.40 -20.61
N LEU A 422 -11.44 -33.46 -21.55
CA LEU A 422 -10.90 -32.11 -21.34
C LEU A 422 -11.67 -31.31 -20.28
N LEU A 423 -13.01 -31.44 -20.26
CA LEU A 423 -13.86 -30.76 -19.25
C LEU A 423 -13.65 -31.34 -17.86
N VAL A 424 -13.53 -32.67 -17.75
CA VAL A 424 -13.26 -33.35 -16.48
C VAL A 424 -11.86 -32.99 -15.97
N VAL A 425 -10.84 -33.02 -16.83
CA VAL A 425 -9.47 -32.66 -16.45
C VAL A 425 -9.34 -31.19 -16.05
N LEU A 426 -10.03 -30.27 -16.74
CA LEU A 426 -10.02 -28.84 -16.40
C LEU A 426 -10.78 -28.55 -15.09
N ALA A 427 -11.94 -29.19 -14.87
CA ALA A 427 -12.72 -29.05 -13.64
C ALA A 427 -11.99 -29.64 -12.43
N VAL A 428 -11.37 -30.82 -12.59
CA VAL A 428 -10.54 -31.46 -11.56
C VAL A 428 -9.28 -30.63 -11.30
N GLY A 429 -8.64 -30.08 -12.32
CA GLY A 429 -7.49 -29.18 -12.18
C GLY A 429 -7.85 -27.89 -11.44
N LEU A 430 -8.98 -27.25 -11.75
CA LEU A 430 -9.46 -26.06 -11.03
C LEU A 430 -9.86 -26.37 -9.58
N ALA A 431 -10.52 -27.51 -9.33
CA ALA A 431 -10.87 -27.96 -7.99
C ALA A 431 -9.62 -28.25 -7.15
N LEU A 432 -8.62 -28.93 -7.70
CA LEU A 432 -7.36 -29.21 -7.00
C LEU A 432 -6.51 -27.96 -6.77
N LEU A 433 -6.52 -26.99 -7.68
CA LEU A 433 -5.81 -25.71 -7.50
C LEU A 433 -6.51 -24.83 -6.45
N ALA A 434 -7.85 -24.86 -6.40
CA ALA A 434 -8.63 -24.25 -5.33
C ALA A 434 -8.36 -24.94 -3.98
N ILE A 435 -8.35 -26.28 -3.94
CA ILE A 435 -8.06 -27.08 -2.74
C ILE A 435 -6.60 -26.88 -2.29
N TRP A 436 -5.64 -26.76 -3.20
CA TRP A 436 -4.24 -26.48 -2.86
C TRP A 436 -4.05 -25.07 -2.31
N MET A 437 -4.74 -24.07 -2.89
CA MET A 437 -4.76 -22.70 -2.34
C MET A 437 -5.47 -22.63 -0.97
N ILE A 438 -6.53 -23.42 -0.76
CA ILE A 438 -7.26 -23.50 0.51
C ILE A 438 -6.45 -24.28 1.56
N GLY A 439 -5.79 -25.38 1.18
CA GLY A 439 -4.98 -26.22 2.06
C GLY A 439 -3.71 -25.54 2.55
N ARG A 440 -3.25 -24.48 1.89
CA ARG A 440 -2.17 -23.63 2.38
C ARG A 440 -2.61 -22.64 3.47
N ALA A 441 -3.93 -22.40 3.60
CA ALA A 441 -4.51 -21.47 4.57
C ALA A 441 -4.76 -22.10 5.96
N HIS A 442 -4.76 -23.43 6.06
CA HIS A 442 -4.80 -24.15 7.33
C HIS A 442 -3.60 -25.09 7.37
N HIS A 443 -2.64 -24.82 8.25
CA HIS A 443 -1.43 -25.63 8.47
C HIS A 443 -1.77 -27.13 8.65
N THR A 444 -1.89 -27.86 7.55
CA THR A 444 -2.19 -29.30 7.53
C THR A 444 -1.01 -30.05 6.91
N PRO A 445 -0.57 -31.18 7.47
CA PRO A 445 0.83 -31.60 7.34
C PRO A 445 1.17 -32.46 6.11
N HIS A 446 0.29 -32.59 5.11
CA HIS A 446 0.51 -33.51 3.97
C HIS A 446 0.44 -32.84 2.57
N PRO A 447 1.47 -32.07 2.13
CA PRO A 447 1.45 -31.41 0.81
C PRO A 447 2.10 -32.21 -0.33
N TRP A 448 2.81 -33.32 -0.08
CA TRP A 448 3.66 -33.94 -1.10
C TRP A 448 2.89 -34.82 -2.12
N ALA A 449 1.78 -35.47 -1.72
CA ALA A 449 1.00 -36.32 -2.62
C ALA A 449 0.14 -35.53 -3.65
N LEU A 450 -0.30 -34.32 -3.29
CA LEU A 450 -1.08 -33.44 -4.18
C LEU A 450 -0.21 -32.71 -5.20
N GLY A 451 1.07 -32.47 -4.88
CA GLY A 451 2.02 -31.80 -5.78
C GLY A 451 2.37 -32.62 -7.02
N GLY A 452 2.54 -33.94 -6.87
CA GLY A 452 2.82 -34.86 -7.99
C GLY A 452 1.64 -34.96 -8.95
N LEU A 453 0.42 -35.13 -8.43
CA LEU A 453 -0.81 -35.15 -9.22
C LEU A 453 -1.05 -33.83 -9.98
N ALA A 454 -0.77 -32.69 -9.35
CA ALA A 454 -0.86 -31.39 -10.01
C ALA A 454 0.18 -31.22 -11.12
N LEU A 455 1.40 -31.72 -10.93
CA LEU A 455 2.47 -31.69 -11.91
C LEU A 455 2.16 -32.60 -13.12
N ASP A 456 1.69 -33.82 -12.89
CA ASP A 456 1.33 -34.76 -13.95
C ASP A 456 0.12 -34.28 -14.76
N ILE A 457 -0.87 -33.68 -14.10
CA ILE A 457 -2.01 -33.03 -14.78
C ILE A 457 -1.55 -31.79 -15.56
N ALA A 458 -0.62 -30.99 -15.03
CA ALA A 458 -0.06 -29.84 -15.74
C ALA A 458 0.76 -30.26 -16.97
N ILE A 459 1.52 -31.35 -16.88
CA ILE A 459 2.27 -31.94 -18.00
C ILE A 459 1.30 -32.51 -19.05
N GLY A 460 0.25 -33.21 -18.62
CA GLY A 460 -0.81 -33.70 -19.50
C GLY A 460 -1.57 -32.57 -20.22
N LEU A 461 -1.91 -31.50 -19.50
CA LEU A 461 -2.51 -30.29 -20.07
C LEU A 461 -1.55 -29.60 -21.04
N ALA A 462 -0.26 -29.50 -20.71
CA ALA A 462 0.76 -28.90 -21.57
C ALA A 462 0.97 -29.71 -22.86
N ALA A 463 0.95 -31.05 -22.80
CA ALA A 463 1.06 -31.93 -23.97
C ALA A 463 -0.15 -31.80 -24.91
N VAL A 464 -1.37 -31.77 -24.35
CA VAL A 464 -2.61 -31.54 -25.11
C VAL A 464 -2.64 -30.13 -25.69
N PHE A 465 -2.19 -29.13 -24.94
CA PHE A 465 -2.09 -27.74 -25.39
C PHE A 465 -1.05 -27.59 -26.50
N TYR A 466 0.11 -28.26 -26.40
CA TYR A 466 1.16 -28.28 -27.40
C TYR A 466 0.71 -28.98 -28.69
N GLY A 467 -0.02 -30.09 -28.61
CA GLY A 467 -0.63 -30.73 -29.77
C GLY A 467 -1.66 -29.86 -30.49
N TRP A 468 -2.40 -29.03 -29.74
CA TRP A 468 -3.45 -28.16 -30.28
C TRP A 468 -2.93 -26.81 -30.81
N TRP A 469 -1.85 -26.29 -30.23
CA TRP A 469 -1.25 -25.01 -30.59
C TRP A 469 0.03 -25.13 -31.42
N GLY A 470 0.70 -26.28 -31.48
CA GLY A 470 1.96 -26.50 -32.20
C GLY A 470 1.97 -26.01 -33.66
N PRO A 471 0.95 -26.30 -34.48
CA PRO A 471 0.83 -25.77 -35.84
C PRO A 471 0.67 -24.24 -35.87
N LYS A 472 -0.14 -23.69 -34.95
CA LYS A 472 -0.37 -22.24 -34.79
C LYS A 472 0.87 -21.50 -34.26
N PHE A 473 1.69 -22.17 -33.44
CA PHE A 473 2.95 -21.65 -32.91
C PHE A 473 3.95 -21.40 -34.05
N LYS A 474 4.01 -22.32 -35.02
CA LYS A 474 4.88 -22.22 -36.20
C LYS A 474 4.49 -21.05 -37.11
N GLU A 475 3.19 -20.78 -37.29
CA GLU A 475 2.67 -19.66 -38.10
C GLU A 475 2.68 -18.28 -37.38
N ARG A 476 2.78 -18.26 -36.05
CA ARG A 476 2.65 -17.04 -35.21
C ARG A 476 3.82 -16.77 -34.27
N LYS A 477 5.02 -17.28 -34.57
CA LYS A 477 6.25 -17.05 -33.77
C LYS A 477 6.48 -15.58 -33.37
N LEU A 478 6.24 -14.63 -34.27
CA LEU A 478 6.36 -13.19 -33.99
C LEU A 478 5.36 -12.65 -32.97
N GLN A 479 4.12 -13.17 -32.93
CA GLN A 479 3.11 -12.73 -31.96
C GLN A 479 3.43 -13.27 -30.56
N TRP A 480 3.91 -14.51 -30.48
CA TRP A 480 4.40 -15.08 -29.22
C TRP A 480 5.64 -14.35 -28.69
N GLY A 481 6.59 -14.02 -29.57
CA GLY A 481 7.73 -13.17 -29.21
C GLY A 481 7.29 -11.81 -28.64
N ALA A 482 6.28 -11.18 -29.25
CA ALA A 482 5.74 -9.92 -28.74
C ALA A 482 5.09 -10.07 -27.35
N ILE A 483 4.35 -11.16 -27.10
CA ILE A 483 3.77 -11.44 -25.77
C ILE A 483 4.88 -11.60 -24.71
N VAL A 484 5.93 -12.37 -25.01
CA VAL A 484 7.07 -12.55 -24.09
C VAL A 484 7.75 -11.21 -23.80
N ILE A 485 7.95 -10.38 -24.82
CA ILE A 485 8.55 -9.04 -24.66
C ILE A 485 7.64 -8.12 -23.82
N ILE A 486 6.32 -8.16 -24.02
CA ILE A 486 5.37 -7.40 -23.20
C ILE A 486 5.42 -7.85 -21.74
N LEU A 487 5.41 -9.16 -21.49
CA LEU A 487 5.47 -9.69 -20.12
C LEU A 487 6.80 -9.37 -19.44
N ALA A 488 7.92 -9.50 -20.15
CA ALA A 488 9.24 -9.13 -19.63
C ALA A 488 9.34 -7.62 -19.35
N GLY A 489 8.79 -6.80 -20.25
CA GLY A 489 8.74 -5.35 -20.07
C GLY A 489 7.85 -4.94 -18.89
N LEU A 490 6.67 -5.54 -18.75
CA LEU A 490 5.79 -5.35 -17.59
C LEU A 490 6.44 -5.82 -16.29
N ALA A 491 7.18 -6.95 -16.31
CA ALA A 491 7.94 -7.42 -15.16
C ALA A 491 9.04 -6.43 -14.76
N GLY A 492 9.76 -5.88 -15.74
CA GLY A 492 10.79 -4.86 -15.53
C GLY A 492 10.22 -3.56 -14.96
N ILE A 493 9.07 -3.12 -15.49
CA ILE A 493 8.35 -1.95 -14.97
C ILE A 493 7.86 -2.21 -13.54
N ALA A 494 7.22 -3.36 -13.28
CA ALA A 494 6.74 -3.73 -11.97
C ALA A 494 7.90 -3.83 -10.94
N ALA A 495 9.03 -4.42 -11.34
CA ALA A 495 10.22 -4.50 -10.50
C ALA A 495 10.82 -3.12 -10.20
N ALA A 496 10.86 -2.23 -11.19
CA ALA A 496 11.28 -0.85 -11.01
C ALA A 496 10.25 -0.03 -10.19
N LEU A 497 8.98 -0.45 -10.16
CA LEU A 497 7.93 0.17 -9.35
C LEU A 497 8.00 -0.26 -7.88
N SER A 498 8.38 -1.50 -7.62
CA SER A 498 8.36 -2.09 -6.29
C SER A 498 9.74 -2.23 -5.65
N ASP A 499 10.78 -1.69 -6.27
CA ASP A 499 12.21 -1.88 -5.93
C ASP A 499 12.58 -3.34 -5.61
N SER A 500 11.89 -4.29 -6.28
CA SER A 500 11.98 -5.72 -5.99
C SER A 500 11.74 -6.55 -7.24
N TRP A 501 12.78 -7.24 -7.68
CA TRP A 501 12.70 -8.16 -8.81
C TRP A 501 11.73 -9.32 -8.58
N LEU A 502 11.58 -9.74 -7.32
CA LEU A 502 10.68 -10.82 -6.92
C LEU A 502 9.22 -10.43 -7.23
N ILE A 503 8.81 -9.23 -6.81
CA ILE A 503 7.45 -8.70 -7.04
C ILE A 503 7.18 -8.59 -8.55
N GLY A 504 8.13 -8.07 -9.33
CA GLY A 504 7.98 -7.95 -10.78
C GLY A 504 7.73 -9.29 -11.49
N ARG A 505 8.45 -10.36 -11.11
CA ARG A 505 8.26 -11.71 -11.68
C ARG A 505 6.90 -12.31 -11.29
N TRP A 506 6.50 -12.18 -10.03
CA TRP A 506 5.19 -12.66 -9.57
C TRP A 506 4.04 -11.90 -10.23
N PHE A 507 4.17 -10.59 -10.41
CA PHE A 507 3.18 -9.78 -11.12
C PHE A 507 3.00 -10.26 -12.57
N ALA A 508 4.10 -10.42 -13.32
CA ALA A 508 4.01 -10.87 -14.70
C ALA A 508 3.48 -12.31 -14.83
N GLY A 509 3.91 -13.21 -13.94
CA GLY A 509 3.42 -14.59 -13.89
C GLY A 509 1.94 -14.69 -13.56
N SER A 510 1.47 -13.94 -12.54
CA SER A 510 0.06 -13.89 -12.15
C SER A 510 -0.81 -13.24 -13.23
N LEU A 511 -0.37 -12.13 -13.82
CA LEU A 511 -1.09 -11.47 -14.92
C LEU A 511 -1.24 -12.40 -16.13
N PHE A 512 -0.17 -13.11 -16.53
CA PHE A 512 -0.22 -14.07 -17.63
C PHE A 512 -1.17 -15.25 -17.33
N ALA A 513 -1.07 -15.84 -16.14
CA ALA A 513 -1.94 -16.92 -15.71
C ALA A 513 -3.41 -16.46 -15.72
N VAL A 514 -3.70 -15.31 -15.13
CA VAL A 514 -5.06 -14.75 -15.08
C VAL A 514 -5.63 -14.49 -16.48
N LEU A 515 -4.84 -13.91 -17.40
CA LEU A 515 -5.27 -13.70 -18.78
C LEU A 515 -5.58 -15.02 -19.50
N LEU A 516 -4.75 -16.06 -19.30
CA LEU A 516 -5.01 -17.38 -19.86
C LEU A 516 -6.29 -18.01 -19.31
N VAL A 517 -6.52 -17.91 -18.00
CA VAL A 517 -7.73 -18.46 -17.39
C VAL A 517 -8.98 -17.69 -17.85
N ILE A 518 -8.94 -16.35 -17.92
CA ILE A 518 -10.06 -15.54 -18.47
C ILE A 518 -10.39 -15.96 -19.90
N LEU A 519 -9.38 -16.19 -20.73
CA LEU A 519 -9.58 -16.59 -22.13
C LEU A 519 -10.16 -18.00 -22.23
N ALA A 520 -9.67 -18.94 -21.42
CA ALA A 520 -10.21 -20.30 -21.34
C ALA A 520 -11.66 -20.30 -20.84
N LEU A 521 -11.96 -19.56 -19.76
CA LEU A 521 -13.30 -19.50 -19.18
C LEU A 521 -14.28 -18.75 -20.09
N SER A 522 -13.84 -17.70 -20.78
CA SER A 522 -14.62 -17.03 -21.82
C SER A 522 -15.05 -18.00 -22.93
N ALA A 523 -14.15 -18.91 -23.33
CA ALA A 523 -14.48 -19.94 -24.30
C ALA A 523 -15.42 -21.02 -23.72
N VAL A 524 -15.24 -21.41 -22.46
CA VAL A 524 -16.09 -22.40 -21.78
C VAL A 524 -17.50 -21.85 -21.54
N THR A 525 -17.65 -20.63 -21.05
CA THR A 525 -18.94 -19.98 -20.77
C THR A 525 -19.78 -19.83 -22.03
N LEU A 526 -19.19 -19.38 -23.15
CA LEU A 526 -19.90 -19.31 -24.44
C LEU A 526 -20.30 -20.70 -24.96
N ARG A 527 -19.49 -21.73 -24.73
CA ARG A 527 -19.84 -23.12 -25.10
C ARG A 527 -20.92 -23.71 -24.20
N ALA A 528 -20.88 -23.43 -22.90
CA ALA A 528 -21.88 -23.87 -21.94
C ALA A 528 -23.22 -23.20 -22.24
N LEU A 529 -23.22 -21.90 -22.55
CA LEU A 529 -24.41 -21.17 -22.99
C LEU A 529 -25.00 -21.79 -24.26
N HIS A 530 -24.17 -22.15 -25.25
CA HIS A 530 -24.63 -22.84 -26.44
C HIS A 530 -25.23 -24.23 -26.14
N ALA A 531 -24.53 -25.06 -25.35
CA ALA A 531 -25.01 -26.39 -24.99
C ALA A 531 -26.31 -26.33 -24.17
N PHE A 532 -26.48 -25.30 -23.36
CA PHE A 532 -27.71 -25.04 -22.60
C PHE A 532 -28.87 -24.66 -23.53
N LEU A 533 -28.67 -23.66 -24.39
CA LEU A 533 -29.69 -23.16 -25.31
C LEU A 533 -30.13 -24.20 -26.36
N ASP A 534 -29.24 -25.06 -26.81
CA ASP A 534 -29.58 -26.14 -27.76
C ASP A 534 -30.40 -27.26 -27.08
N LYS A 535 -30.16 -27.52 -25.79
CA LYS A 535 -30.86 -28.58 -25.03
C LYS A 535 -32.18 -28.10 -24.43
N THR A 536 -32.27 -26.84 -24.02
CA THR A 536 -33.52 -26.27 -23.49
C THR A 536 -34.34 -25.69 -24.64
N ARG A 537 -35.43 -26.38 -25.02
CA ARG A 537 -36.45 -25.85 -25.94
C ARG A 537 -37.27 -24.74 -25.27
N LEU A 538 -36.62 -23.66 -24.87
CA LEU A 538 -37.28 -22.47 -24.34
C LEU A 538 -37.97 -21.73 -25.51
N HIS A 539 -39.26 -21.43 -25.36
CA HIS A 539 -40.01 -20.55 -26.26
C HIS A 539 -39.57 -19.09 -26.04
N LEU A 540 -38.33 -18.78 -26.41
CA LEU A 540 -37.76 -17.44 -26.25
C LEU A 540 -38.32 -16.51 -27.33
N PRO A 541 -38.61 -15.23 -26.99
CA PRO A 541 -38.98 -14.22 -27.98
C PRO A 541 -37.93 -14.15 -29.10
N SER A 542 -38.35 -13.94 -30.36
CA SER A 542 -37.43 -14.12 -31.49
C SER A 542 -36.22 -13.17 -31.48
N ALA A 543 -36.34 -11.97 -30.88
CA ALA A 543 -35.20 -11.08 -30.66
C ALA A 543 -34.16 -11.66 -29.69
N LEU A 544 -34.60 -12.33 -28.62
CA LEU A 544 -33.71 -12.95 -27.65
C LEU A 544 -32.99 -14.15 -28.26
N ARG A 545 -33.72 -14.95 -29.03
CA ARG A 545 -33.18 -16.10 -29.77
C ARG A 545 -32.13 -15.66 -30.80
N HIS A 546 -32.41 -14.62 -31.58
CA HIS A 546 -31.45 -14.11 -32.56
C HIS A 546 -30.22 -13.46 -31.92
N GLY A 547 -30.40 -12.68 -30.84
CA GLY A 547 -29.29 -12.08 -30.09
C GLY A 547 -28.34 -13.13 -29.50
N LEU A 548 -28.89 -14.19 -28.87
CA LEU A 548 -28.11 -15.30 -28.33
C LEU A 548 -27.45 -16.14 -29.42
N ALA A 549 -28.14 -16.41 -30.53
CA ALA A 549 -27.58 -17.16 -31.66
C ALA A 549 -26.41 -16.44 -32.32
N ASN A 550 -26.44 -15.10 -32.37
CA ASN A 550 -25.33 -14.32 -32.90
C ASN A 550 -24.04 -14.58 -32.11
N LEU A 551 -24.09 -14.72 -30.78
CA LEU A 551 -22.91 -14.94 -29.93
C LEU A 551 -22.08 -16.18 -30.32
N TYR A 552 -22.71 -17.19 -30.92
CA TYR A 552 -22.08 -18.49 -31.22
C TYR A 552 -21.75 -18.70 -32.71
N ARG A 553 -22.11 -17.77 -33.60
CA ARG A 553 -21.93 -17.95 -35.05
C ARG A 553 -20.44 -18.22 -35.41
N PRO A 554 -20.13 -19.25 -36.22
CA PRO A 554 -18.75 -19.55 -36.63
C PRO A 554 -18.07 -18.33 -37.25
N GLY A 555 -16.90 -17.98 -36.71
CA GLY A 555 -16.15 -16.79 -37.08
C GLY A 555 -16.59 -15.50 -36.37
N ASN A 556 -17.50 -15.53 -35.38
CA ASN A 556 -17.85 -14.34 -34.59
C ASN A 556 -16.74 -13.96 -33.58
N GLN A 557 -16.60 -12.66 -33.30
CA GLN A 557 -15.61 -12.09 -32.38
C GLN A 557 -16.09 -12.01 -30.92
N SER A 558 -17.26 -12.56 -30.60
CA SER A 558 -17.83 -12.52 -29.24
C SER A 558 -16.89 -13.04 -28.16
N SER A 559 -16.11 -14.09 -28.41
CA SER A 559 -15.12 -14.60 -27.44
C SER A 559 -13.98 -13.62 -27.17
N SER A 560 -13.50 -12.91 -28.20
CA SER A 560 -12.47 -11.89 -28.05
C SER A 560 -12.99 -10.61 -27.40
N VAL A 561 -14.24 -10.23 -27.69
CA VAL A 561 -14.91 -9.10 -27.03
C VAL A 561 -15.15 -9.43 -25.56
N LEU A 562 -15.66 -10.63 -25.27
CA LEU A 562 -15.91 -11.09 -23.90
C LEU A 562 -14.63 -11.10 -23.05
N ALA A 563 -13.52 -11.60 -23.60
CA ALA A 563 -12.23 -11.63 -22.91
C ALA A 563 -11.67 -10.22 -22.69
N ALA A 564 -11.75 -9.33 -23.69
CA ALA A 564 -11.28 -7.95 -23.56
C ALA A 564 -12.11 -7.16 -22.52
N LEU A 565 -13.44 -7.29 -22.57
CA LEU A 565 -14.34 -6.66 -21.61
C LEU A 565 -14.18 -7.25 -20.21
N GLY A 566 -14.11 -8.57 -20.08
CA GLY A 566 -13.89 -9.24 -18.80
C GLY A 566 -12.55 -8.86 -18.17
N THR A 567 -11.50 -8.70 -18.97
CA THR A 567 -10.19 -8.20 -18.49
C THR A 567 -10.30 -6.74 -18.03
N GLY A 568 -11.00 -5.88 -18.79
CA GLY A 568 -11.23 -4.49 -18.41
C GLY A 568 -11.98 -4.37 -17.08
N VAL A 569 -13.10 -5.08 -16.94
CA VAL A 569 -13.88 -5.13 -15.69
C VAL A 569 -13.06 -5.70 -14.54
N MET A 570 -12.31 -6.78 -14.79
CA MET A 570 -11.43 -7.37 -13.79
C MET A 570 -10.45 -6.34 -13.24
N LEU A 571 -9.72 -5.62 -14.11
CA LEU A 571 -8.71 -4.66 -13.68
C LEU A 571 -9.35 -3.47 -12.94
N ILE A 572 -10.48 -2.96 -13.43
CA ILE A 572 -11.18 -1.83 -12.81
C ILE A 572 -11.75 -2.21 -11.44
N LEU A 573 -12.42 -3.37 -11.36
CA LEU A 573 -12.97 -3.84 -10.09
C LEU A 573 -11.86 -4.26 -9.13
N ALA A 574 -10.74 -4.84 -9.60
CA ALA A 574 -9.60 -5.15 -8.75
C ALA A 574 -9.01 -3.87 -8.13
N VAL A 575 -8.88 -2.79 -8.91
CA VAL A 575 -8.50 -1.47 -8.39
C VAL A 575 -9.49 -1.01 -7.33
N PHE A 576 -10.80 -1.02 -7.62
CA PHE A 576 -11.84 -0.62 -6.68
C PHE A 576 -11.81 -1.44 -5.37
N LEU A 577 -11.65 -2.76 -5.45
CA LEU A 577 -11.59 -3.65 -4.29
C LEU A 577 -10.32 -3.42 -3.46
N MET A 578 -9.16 -3.24 -4.11
CA MET A 578 -7.93 -2.91 -3.40
C MET A 578 -8.06 -1.58 -2.67
N GLN A 579 -8.58 -0.56 -3.33
CA GLN A 579 -8.82 0.75 -2.74
C GLN A 579 -9.75 0.66 -1.53
N GLY A 580 -10.88 -0.04 -1.67
CA GLY A 580 -11.83 -0.27 -0.59
C GLY A 580 -11.30 -1.16 0.53
N ALA A 581 -10.24 -1.94 0.30
CA ALA A 581 -9.51 -2.65 1.35
C ALA A 581 -8.54 -1.70 2.08
N VAL A 582 -7.76 -0.90 1.35
CA VAL A 582 -6.81 0.08 1.92
C VAL A 582 -7.52 1.07 2.84
N VAL A 583 -8.57 1.73 2.33
CA VAL A 583 -9.31 2.75 3.09
C VAL A 583 -9.88 2.13 4.37
N ARG A 584 -10.37 0.90 4.29
CA ARG A 584 -10.97 0.20 5.43
C ARG A 584 -9.93 -0.22 6.46
N GLU A 585 -8.78 -0.72 6.01
CA GLU A 585 -7.64 -1.08 6.87
C GLU A 585 -7.11 0.16 7.62
N MET A 586 -6.99 1.29 6.92
CA MET A 586 -6.57 2.55 7.54
C MET A 586 -7.60 3.07 8.55
N HIS A 587 -8.90 2.96 8.26
CA HIS A 587 -9.94 3.32 9.23
C HIS A 587 -10.00 2.36 10.43
N THR A 588 -9.76 1.06 10.25
CA THR A 588 -9.71 0.12 11.39
C THR A 588 -8.50 0.38 12.30
N ALA A 589 -7.37 0.81 11.75
CA ALA A 589 -6.21 1.23 12.55
C ALA A 589 -6.45 2.54 13.33
N THR A 590 -7.49 3.30 12.96
CA THR A 590 -7.81 4.62 13.52
C THR A 590 -9.29 4.67 13.94
N SER A 591 -9.76 3.60 14.57
CA SER A 591 -11.16 3.46 15.00
C SER A 591 -11.58 4.67 15.84
N PRO A 592 -12.78 5.26 15.63
CA PRO A 592 -13.27 6.38 16.42
C PRO A 592 -13.27 6.12 17.92
N ASP A 593 -13.33 4.85 18.33
CA ASP A 593 -13.34 4.44 19.73
C ASP A 593 -11.94 4.27 20.33
N THR A 594 -10.86 4.39 19.53
CA THR A 594 -9.48 4.22 20.01
C THR A 594 -9.12 5.34 20.98
N PRO A 595 -8.62 5.04 22.20
CA PRO A 595 -8.23 6.06 23.16
C PRO A 595 -7.18 7.02 22.59
N ASN A 596 -7.39 8.31 22.79
CA ASN A 596 -6.47 9.38 22.37
C ASN A 596 -5.86 10.15 23.56
N MET A 597 -6.29 9.84 24.78
CA MET A 597 -5.71 10.36 26.02
C MET A 597 -5.43 9.19 26.96
N PHE A 598 -4.18 9.07 27.41
CA PHE A 598 -3.74 8.06 28.38
C PHE A 598 -3.39 8.73 29.69
N LEU A 599 -3.74 8.08 30.78
CA LEU A 599 -3.54 8.53 32.15
C LEU A 599 -2.59 7.55 32.82
N VAL A 600 -1.60 8.06 33.53
CA VAL A 600 -0.57 7.25 34.19
C VAL A 600 -0.43 7.76 35.62
N ASP A 601 0.05 6.89 36.51
CA ASP A 601 0.30 7.19 37.92
C ASP A 601 -0.97 7.55 38.72
N ILE A 602 -2.13 7.00 38.36
CA ILE A 602 -3.35 7.18 39.15
C ILE A 602 -3.22 6.37 40.43
N ALA A 603 -3.28 7.04 41.59
CA ALA A 603 -3.24 6.34 42.87
C ALA A 603 -4.54 5.54 43.11
N PRO A 604 -4.50 4.42 43.87
CA PRO A 604 -5.69 3.60 44.13
C PRO A 604 -6.88 4.37 44.75
N ASP A 605 -6.59 5.37 45.58
CA ASP A 605 -7.58 6.25 46.23
C ASP A 605 -8.09 7.37 45.31
N GLU A 606 -7.33 7.75 44.28
CA GLU A 606 -7.70 8.76 43.30
C GLU A 606 -8.58 8.20 42.16
N LEU A 607 -8.52 6.89 41.91
CA LEU A 607 -9.11 6.23 40.74
C LEU A 607 -10.60 6.53 40.54
N GLU A 608 -11.42 6.32 41.56
CA GLU A 608 -12.87 6.50 41.43
C GLU A 608 -13.25 7.98 41.29
N GLY A 609 -12.47 8.87 41.92
CA GLY A 609 -12.62 10.31 41.78
C GLY A 609 -12.26 10.79 40.37
N ALA A 610 -11.11 10.35 39.84
CA ALA A 610 -10.67 10.64 38.48
C ALA A 610 -11.66 10.10 37.44
N ARG A 611 -12.15 8.86 37.61
CA ARG A 611 -13.20 8.27 36.75
C ARG A 611 -14.45 9.14 36.73
N THR A 612 -14.97 9.50 37.90
CA THR A 612 -16.19 10.32 38.02
C THR A 612 -16.01 11.72 37.41
N LEU A 613 -14.82 12.31 37.56
CA LEU A 613 -14.51 13.62 36.98
C LEU A 613 -14.49 13.55 35.45
N ILE A 614 -13.82 12.55 34.88
CA ILE A 614 -13.70 12.36 33.44
C ILE A 614 -15.06 12.09 32.81
N GLU A 615 -15.85 11.16 33.37
CA GLU A 615 -17.17 10.82 32.84
C GLU A 615 -18.16 12.00 32.80
N LYS A 616 -17.95 13.03 33.62
CA LYS A 616 -18.79 14.24 33.65
C LYS A 616 -18.37 15.33 32.66
N GLN A 617 -17.20 15.23 32.03
CA GLN A 617 -16.72 16.27 31.12
C GLN A 617 -17.39 16.18 29.74
N PRO A 618 -17.63 17.33 29.08
CA PRO A 618 -18.13 17.35 27.72
C PRO A 618 -17.10 16.75 26.74
N GLY A 619 -17.58 15.97 25.77
CA GLY A 619 -16.74 15.43 24.69
C GLY A 619 -16.08 14.08 24.97
N VAL A 620 -16.30 13.45 26.13
CA VAL A 620 -15.89 12.06 26.36
C VAL A 620 -16.77 11.11 25.56
N GLN A 621 -16.16 10.30 24.69
CA GLN A 621 -16.90 9.40 23.78
C GLN A 621 -16.80 7.93 24.20
N SER A 622 -15.78 7.55 24.96
CA SER A 622 -15.62 6.20 25.51
C SER A 622 -15.49 6.20 27.03
N LYS A 623 -15.83 5.07 27.67
CA LYS A 623 -15.63 4.91 29.12
C LYS A 623 -14.14 4.84 29.43
N LEU A 624 -13.74 5.36 30.59
CA LEU A 624 -12.37 5.25 31.07
C LEU A 624 -12.02 3.78 31.31
N GLU A 625 -11.15 3.23 30.46
CA GLU A 625 -10.55 1.92 30.66
C GLU A 625 -9.39 2.05 31.63
N THR A 626 -9.34 1.22 32.66
CA THR A 626 -8.32 1.30 33.71
C THR A 626 -7.62 -0.04 33.90
N ILE A 627 -6.30 -0.01 34.06
CA ILE A 627 -5.46 -1.19 34.20
C ILE A 627 -4.57 -0.97 35.42
N PRO A 628 -4.58 -1.89 36.39
CA PRO A 628 -3.63 -1.82 37.48
C PRO A 628 -2.29 -2.39 37.02
N VAL A 629 -1.21 -1.70 37.34
CA VAL A 629 0.14 -2.06 36.93
C VAL A 629 1.04 -2.15 38.17
N ILE A 630 1.76 -3.26 38.26
CA ILE A 630 2.78 -3.47 39.28
C ILE A 630 4.13 -3.53 38.58
N SER A 631 5.08 -2.74 39.07
CA SER A 631 6.46 -2.82 38.61
C SER A 631 7.11 -4.08 39.18
N SER A 632 7.63 -4.93 38.31
CA SER A 632 8.35 -6.15 38.67
C SER A 632 9.64 -6.29 37.86
N ARG A 633 10.42 -7.32 38.17
CA ARG A 633 11.57 -7.76 37.36
C ARG A 633 11.42 -9.25 37.08
N ILE A 634 11.77 -9.69 35.89
CA ILE A 634 11.92 -11.11 35.59
C ILE A 634 13.25 -11.56 36.20
N LEU A 635 13.23 -12.66 36.94
CA LEU A 635 14.39 -13.26 37.60
C LEU A 635 14.96 -14.39 36.73
N SER A 636 14.09 -15.29 36.28
CA SER A 636 14.45 -16.41 35.42
C SER A 636 13.31 -16.77 34.46
N ILE A 637 13.69 -17.33 33.31
CA ILE A 637 12.77 -17.97 32.34
C ILE A 637 13.28 -19.38 32.13
N ASP A 638 12.43 -20.39 32.38
CA ASP A 638 12.75 -21.82 32.29
C ASP A 638 14.04 -22.20 33.05
N GLY A 639 14.29 -21.54 34.19
CA GLY A 639 15.46 -21.74 35.04
C GLY A 639 16.74 -21.03 34.58
N VAL A 640 16.71 -20.32 33.44
CA VAL A 640 17.82 -19.48 32.96
C VAL A 640 17.64 -18.07 33.51
N GLY A 641 18.64 -17.58 34.27
CA GLY A 641 18.63 -16.22 34.82
C GLY A 641 18.67 -15.14 33.74
N VAL A 642 18.02 -14.00 33.99
CA VAL A 642 17.90 -12.88 33.03
C VAL A 642 19.23 -12.36 32.49
N ASP A 643 20.30 -12.40 33.27
CA ASP A 643 21.62 -11.94 32.79
C ASP A 643 22.28 -12.89 31.78
N ALA A 644 21.94 -14.18 31.83
CA ALA A 644 22.44 -15.20 30.91
C ALA A 644 21.56 -15.38 29.66
N LEU A 645 20.36 -14.81 29.65
CA LEU A 645 19.42 -14.87 28.53
C LEU A 645 19.96 -14.08 27.31
N LYS A 646 20.18 -14.81 26.21
CA LYS A 646 20.53 -14.22 24.92
C LYS A 646 19.26 -13.88 24.15
N VAL A 647 18.70 -12.71 24.45
CA VAL A 647 17.50 -12.22 23.77
C VAL A 647 17.89 -11.31 22.61
N GLN A 648 17.41 -11.63 21.40
CA GLN A 648 17.60 -10.77 20.22
C GLN A 648 16.42 -9.81 20.12
N ASN A 649 16.67 -8.53 19.83
CA ASN A 649 15.63 -7.51 19.56
C ASN A 649 14.58 -7.30 20.67
N TYR A 650 14.88 -7.67 21.93
CA TYR A 650 14.10 -7.31 23.11
C TYR A 650 15.00 -6.57 24.12
N PRO A 651 14.69 -5.33 24.50
CA PRO A 651 15.55 -4.56 25.41
C PRO A 651 15.67 -5.24 26.78
N LYS A 652 16.89 -5.58 27.22
CA LYS A 652 17.15 -6.21 28.53
C LYS A 652 16.57 -5.41 29.72
N ARG A 653 16.40 -4.09 29.58
CA ARG A 653 15.73 -3.25 30.59
C ARG A 653 14.30 -3.69 30.84
N LEU A 654 13.54 -4.07 29.82
CA LEU A 654 12.14 -4.48 29.97
C LEU A 654 12.02 -5.76 30.82
N LEU A 655 13.06 -6.61 30.82
CA LEU A 655 13.14 -7.75 31.75
C LEU A 655 13.40 -7.30 33.19
N ARG A 656 14.08 -6.18 33.42
CA ARG A 656 14.41 -5.64 34.76
C ARG A 656 13.33 -4.70 35.32
N SER A 657 12.39 -4.26 34.49
CA SER A 657 11.27 -3.38 34.84
C SER A 657 10.00 -3.84 34.11
N ALA A 658 9.66 -5.11 34.27
CA ALA A 658 8.50 -5.73 33.64
C ALA A 658 7.22 -5.24 34.32
N ALA A 659 6.30 -4.68 33.53
CA ALA A 659 4.97 -4.32 34.00
C ALA A 659 4.10 -5.57 34.00
N ILE A 660 3.60 -5.94 35.17
CA ILE A 660 2.66 -7.06 35.33
C ILE A 660 1.29 -6.52 35.77
N THR A 661 0.23 -7.12 35.25
CA THR A 661 -1.16 -6.82 35.61
C THR A 661 -1.90 -8.11 35.97
N TRP A 662 -3.16 -7.99 36.40
CA TRP A 662 -4.01 -9.13 36.69
C TRP A 662 -5.41 -9.01 36.11
N SER A 663 -6.04 -10.16 35.84
CA SER A 663 -7.46 -10.20 35.48
C SER A 663 -8.09 -11.57 35.77
N SER A 664 -9.31 -11.61 36.29
CA SER A 664 -10.06 -12.86 36.45
C SER A 664 -10.62 -13.38 35.12
N THR A 665 -10.83 -12.50 34.15
CA THR A 665 -11.45 -12.84 32.85
C THR A 665 -10.57 -12.40 31.69
N VAL A 666 -10.76 -13.02 30.52
CA VAL A 666 -10.07 -12.59 29.29
C VAL A 666 -10.40 -11.12 29.03
N PRO A 667 -9.41 -10.22 28.97
CA PRO A 667 -9.67 -8.81 28.72
C PRO A 667 -10.42 -8.57 27.41
N ARG A 668 -11.21 -7.49 27.35
CA ARG A 668 -11.80 -7.03 26.10
C ARG A 668 -10.69 -6.71 25.09
N GLY A 669 -10.86 -7.20 23.86
CA GLY A 669 -9.88 -7.07 22.80
C GLY A 669 -8.74 -8.10 22.81
N ALA A 670 -8.65 -8.96 23.82
CA ALA A 670 -7.74 -10.11 23.82
C ALA A 670 -8.43 -11.35 23.21
N LYS A 671 -7.77 -11.99 22.24
CA LYS A 671 -8.19 -13.29 21.69
C LYS A 671 -7.13 -14.32 21.97
N ILE A 672 -7.50 -15.39 22.66
CA ILE A 672 -6.59 -16.50 22.95
C ILE A 672 -6.16 -17.15 21.63
N ALA A 673 -4.86 -17.13 21.36
CA ALA A 673 -4.28 -17.78 20.19
C ALA A 673 -3.86 -19.22 20.50
N GLN A 674 -3.33 -19.45 21.70
CA GLN A 674 -2.90 -20.76 22.20
C GLN A 674 -3.18 -20.90 23.69
N GLY A 675 -3.41 -22.13 24.16
CA GLY A 675 -3.64 -22.41 25.59
C GLY A 675 -5.07 -22.14 26.06
N LYS A 676 -5.25 -21.95 27.37
CA LYS A 676 -6.55 -21.71 28.02
C LYS A 676 -6.40 -20.67 29.12
N TRP A 677 -7.41 -19.80 29.26
CA TRP A 677 -7.48 -18.88 30.39
C TRP A 677 -7.72 -19.65 31.69
N TRP A 678 -7.15 -19.17 32.79
CA TRP A 678 -7.37 -19.76 34.11
C TRP A 678 -8.84 -19.66 34.53
N SER A 679 -9.27 -20.63 35.35
CA SER A 679 -10.61 -20.63 35.96
C SER A 679 -10.59 -20.32 37.45
N ASN A 680 -9.40 -20.25 38.05
CA ASN A 680 -9.17 -19.98 39.47
C ASN A 680 -8.20 -18.80 39.59
N ASP A 681 -8.58 -17.77 40.34
CA ASP A 681 -7.82 -16.53 40.51
C ASP A 681 -6.54 -16.71 41.37
N ALA A 682 -6.37 -17.88 41.99
CA ALA A 682 -5.17 -18.29 42.71
C ALA A 682 -4.24 -19.22 41.90
N ALA A 683 -4.56 -19.54 40.64
CA ALA A 683 -3.70 -20.38 39.81
C ALA A 683 -2.35 -19.67 39.53
N PRO A 684 -1.20 -20.37 39.56
CA PRO A 684 0.11 -19.81 39.21
C PRO A 684 0.27 -19.64 37.68
N ASP A 685 -0.76 -19.11 37.04
CA ASP A 685 -0.93 -19.05 35.60
C ASP A 685 -0.56 -17.65 35.07
N LEU A 686 0.07 -17.64 33.89
CA LEU A 686 0.51 -16.45 33.18
C LEU A 686 -0.04 -16.45 31.76
N ALA A 687 -0.68 -15.36 31.36
CA ALA A 687 -0.98 -15.07 29.97
C ALA A 687 0.03 -14.07 29.41
N VAL A 688 0.58 -14.38 28.24
CA VAL A 688 1.58 -13.54 27.55
C VAL A 688 1.07 -13.16 26.17
N VAL A 689 1.34 -11.92 25.76
CA VAL A 689 1.01 -11.47 24.41
C VAL A 689 1.92 -12.14 23.36
N ASP A 690 1.38 -12.45 22.19
CA ASP A 690 2.03 -13.24 21.14
C ASP A 690 3.44 -12.78 20.75
N HIS A 691 3.63 -11.48 20.48
CA HIS A 691 4.91 -10.94 20.05
C HIS A 691 5.99 -10.98 21.15
N VAL A 692 5.59 -10.88 22.43
CA VAL A 692 6.53 -11.05 23.56
C VAL A 692 6.89 -12.52 23.72
N ALA A 693 5.91 -13.42 23.58
CA ALA A 693 6.15 -14.85 23.61
C ALA A 693 7.12 -15.30 22.51
N GLU A 694 6.96 -14.79 21.29
CA GLU A 694 7.89 -15.07 20.18
C GLU A 694 9.31 -14.56 20.43
N ARG A 695 9.46 -13.32 20.93
CA ARG A 695 10.77 -12.68 21.19
C ARG A 695 11.51 -13.30 22.37
N LEU A 696 10.79 -13.70 23.43
CA LEU A 696 11.35 -14.36 24.60
C LEU A 696 11.39 -15.88 24.45
N HIS A 697 10.95 -16.42 23.31
CA HIS A 697 10.84 -17.86 23.04
C HIS A 697 10.01 -18.61 24.10
N LEU A 698 8.96 -17.97 24.61
CA LEU A 698 8.02 -18.56 25.57
C LEU A 698 6.99 -19.42 24.84
N HIS A 699 6.70 -20.59 25.41
CA HIS A 699 5.67 -21.51 24.93
C HIS A 699 4.68 -21.81 26.05
N ILE A 700 3.53 -22.42 25.72
CA ILE A 700 2.63 -22.93 26.75
C ILE A 700 3.38 -23.94 27.62
N GLY A 701 3.40 -23.72 28.93
CA GLY A 701 4.14 -24.51 29.90
C GLY A 701 5.50 -23.92 30.33
N SER A 702 6.00 -22.87 29.66
CA SER A 702 7.22 -22.18 30.11
C SER A 702 7.04 -21.58 31.50
N ARG A 703 8.08 -21.67 32.34
CA ARG A 703 8.10 -21.13 33.71
C ARG A 703 8.75 -19.76 33.71
N VAL A 704 8.07 -18.77 34.29
CA VAL A 704 8.58 -17.39 34.44
C VAL A 704 8.52 -16.98 35.90
N GLU A 705 9.66 -16.53 36.42
CA GLU A 705 9.78 -16.04 37.80
C GLU A 705 9.87 -14.52 37.81
N PHE A 706 8.94 -13.88 38.51
CA PHE A 706 8.93 -12.43 38.73
C PHE A 706 9.39 -12.11 40.16
N GLY A 707 10.21 -11.09 40.32
CA GLY A 707 10.48 -10.43 41.60
C GLY A 707 9.69 -9.13 41.65
N ALA A 708 8.76 -9.01 42.59
CA ALA A 708 8.04 -7.79 42.88
C ALA A 708 8.20 -7.48 44.36
N ASP A 709 8.81 -6.33 44.67
CA ASP A 709 9.24 -6.01 46.04
C ASP A 709 10.16 -7.13 46.60
N ASP A 710 9.91 -7.60 47.83
CA ASP A 710 10.60 -8.74 48.46
C ASP A 710 9.95 -10.10 48.16
N ARG A 711 8.99 -10.17 47.22
CA ARG A 711 8.28 -11.42 46.87
C ARG A 711 8.73 -11.96 45.51
N THR A 712 9.01 -13.26 45.47
CA THR A 712 9.19 -14.01 44.22
C THR A 712 7.89 -14.70 43.85
N ILE A 713 7.40 -14.44 42.64
CA ILE A 713 6.17 -14.98 42.07
C ILE A 713 6.56 -15.91 40.92
N THR A 714 6.43 -17.21 41.16
CA THR A 714 6.69 -18.23 40.14
C THR A 714 5.41 -18.56 39.39
N THR A 715 5.44 -18.42 38.06
CA THR A 715 4.27 -18.62 37.19
C THR A 715 4.57 -19.55 36.03
N THR A 716 3.53 -20.10 35.42
CA THR A 716 3.61 -20.93 34.21
C THR A 716 2.74 -20.35 33.12
N VAL A 717 3.26 -20.27 31.89
CA VAL A 717 2.53 -19.73 30.74
C VAL A 717 1.37 -20.67 30.38
N SER A 718 0.14 -20.26 30.65
CA SER A 718 -1.07 -21.05 30.40
C SER A 718 -1.85 -20.61 29.15
N ALA A 719 -1.67 -19.35 28.74
CA ALA A 719 -2.27 -18.79 27.54
C ALA A 719 -1.32 -17.85 26.79
N ILE A 720 -1.37 -17.90 25.46
CA ILE A 720 -0.79 -16.88 24.57
C ILE A 720 -1.92 -16.24 23.82
N TYR A 721 -1.98 -14.92 23.82
CA TYR A 721 -3.11 -14.18 23.26
C TYR A 721 -2.68 -13.09 22.29
N LYS A 722 -3.60 -12.74 21.38
CA LYS A 722 -3.47 -11.68 20.39
C LYS A 722 -4.34 -10.49 20.76
N VAL A 723 -3.86 -9.30 20.45
CA VAL A 723 -4.53 -8.03 20.75
C VAL A 723 -5.18 -7.47 19.48
N ASP A 724 -6.31 -6.79 19.63
CA ASP A 724 -7.00 -6.10 18.54
C ASP A 724 -6.47 -4.69 18.26
N GLY A 725 -5.68 -4.13 19.17
CA GLY A 725 -5.11 -2.79 19.07
C GLY A 725 -6.06 -1.66 19.51
N GLU A 726 -7.33 -1.94 19.82
CA GLU A 726 -8.31 -0.90 20.20
C GLU A 726 -8.35 -0.67 21.72
N HIS A 727 -8.18 -1.73 22.50
CA HIS A 727 -8.35 -1.70 23.96
C HIS A 727 -7.00 -1.55 24.67
N ALA A 728 -6.92 -0.65 25.65
CA ALA A 728 -5.67 -0.42 26.38
C ALA A 728 -5.28 -1.62 27.24
N PHE A 729 -6.27 -2.26 27.87
CA PHE A 729 -6.06 -3.43 28.75
C PHE A 729 -5.47 -4.62 27.99
N ALA A 730 -5.94 -4.87 26.77
CA ALA A 730 -5.42 -5.96 25.96
C ALA A 730 -3.92 -5.80 25.66
N ARG A 731 -3.34 -4.61 25.73
CA ARG A 731 -1.92 -4.36 25.37
C ARG A 731 -0.91 -4.76 26.46
N SER A 732 -1.34 -5.24 27.62
CA SER A 732 -0.45 -5.60 28.73
C SER A 732 0.42 -6.84 28.43
N GLU A 733 1.75 -6.72 28.49
CA GLU A 733 2.64 -7.83 28.10
C GLU A 733 2.43 -9.13 28.91
N PHE A 734 2.19 -8.98 30.22
CA PHE A 734 2.06 -10.09 31.18
C PHE A 734 0.80 -9.91 32.03
N ILE A 735 -0.13 -10.87 31.95
CA ILE A 735 -1.37 -10.88 32.74
C ILE A 735 -1.36 -12.12 33.64
N LEU A 736 -1.51 -11.92 34.94
CA LEU A 736 -1.50 -12.97 35.95
C LEU A 736 -2.88 -13.16 36.59
N ALA A 737 -3.05 -14.27 37.30
CA ALA A 737 -4.22 -14.47 38.14
C ALA A 737 -4.22 -13.47 39.35
N PRO A 738 -5.37 -12.85 39.69
CA PRO A 738 -5.45 -11.75 40.68
C PRO A 738 -4.83 -12.02 42.05
N ASP A 739 -5.01 -13.21 42.61
CA ASP A 739 -4.57 -13.48 43.99
C ASP A 739 -3.03 -13.55 44.12
N LEU A 740 -2.31 -13.76 43.01
CA LEU A 740 -0.84 -13.74 42.99
C LEU A 740 -0.27 -12.35 43.30
N LEU A 741 -1.02 -11.29 42.96
CA LEU A 741 -0.57 -9.90 43.07
C LEU A 741 -1.16 -9.16 44.28
N LYS A 742 -1.96 -9.85 45.09
CA LYS A 742 -2.64 -9.26 46.24
C LYS A 742 -1.64 -8.74 47.29
N GLY A 743 -1.85 -7.50 47.73
CA GLY A 743 -1.05 -6.83 48.77
C GLY A 743 0.21 -6.13 48.25
N LEU A 744 0.46 -6.16 46.95
CA LEU A 744 1.55 -5.41 46.32
C LEU A 744 1.09 -3.99 45.94
N PRO A 745 1.97 -2.97 45.99
CA PRO A 745 1.63 -1.63 45.58
C PRO A 745 1.39 -1.58 44.06
N ALA A 746 0.18 -1.16 43.67
CA ALA A 746 -0.22 -1.02 42.29
C ALA A 746 -0.54 0.44 41.95
N THR A 747 -0.11 0.85 40.76
CA THR A 747 -0.47 2.14 40.13
C THR A 747 -1.47 1.88 39.03
N TRP A 748 -2.47 2.74 38.88
CA TRP A 748 -3.49 2.58 37.85
C TRP A 748 -3.16 3.42 36.63
N TYR A 749 -3.24 2.79 35.46
CA TYR A 749 -3.19 3.47 34.18
C TYR A 749 -4.59 3.53 33.58
N GLY A 750 -4.90 4.64 32.92
CA GLY A 750 -6.19 4.90 32.30
C GLY A 750 -6.05 5.16 30.81
N ALA A 751 -7.10 4.89 30.05
CA ALA A 751 -7.21 5.26 28.64
C ALA A 751 -8.63 5.70 28.34
N VAL A 752 -8.78 6.84 27.66
CA VAL A 752 -10.09 7.41 27.31
C VAL A 752 -10.03 8.09 25.95
N HIS A 753 -11.15 8.06 25.23
CA HIS A 753 -11.35 8.82 24.01
C HIS A 753 -12.11 10.12 24.32
N VAL A 754 -11.48 11.25 24.01
CA VAL A 754 -12.03 12.59 24.19
C VAL A 754 -12.04 13.30 22.83
N ALA A 755 -13.12 14.01 22.51
CA ALA A 755 -13.18 14.82 21.29
C ALA A 755 -11.97 15.78 21.22
N PRO A 756 -11.22 15.85 20.10
CA PRO A 756 -9.95 16.59 20.01
C PRO A 756 -10.03 18.04 20.51
N ASN A 757 -11.13 18.73 20.22
CA ASN A 757 -11.37 20.12 20.65
C ASN A 757 -11.60 20.30 22.16
N GLN A 758 -11.82 19.23 22.91
CA GLN A 758 -12.04 19.24 24.36
C GLN A 758 -10.83 18.71 25.15
N VAL A 759 -9.82 18.14 24.50
CA VAL A 759 -8.66 17.51 25.16
C VAL A 759 -7.91 18.50 26.05
N ALA A 760 -7.59 19.69 25.55
CA ALA A 760 -6.88 20.71 26.34
C ALA A 760 -7.70 21.20 27.56
N ALA A 761 -9.03 21.24 27.46
CA ALA A 761 -9.90 21.63 28.57
C ALA A 761 -9.99 20.50 29.63
N MET A 762 -10.09 19.26 29.17
CA MET A 762 -10.04 18.06 30.00
C MET A 762 -8.73 17.97 30.77
N GLU A 763 -7.59 18.13 30.09
CA GLU A 763 -6.25 18.12 30.71
C GLU A 763 -6.13 19.14 31.84
N ARG A 764 -6.53 20.40 31.59
CA ARG A 764 -6.50 21.45 32.61
C ARG A 764 -7.37 21.10 33.82
N THR A 765 -8.55 20.54 33.58
CA THR A 765 -9.49 20.17 34.64
C THR A 765 -8.95 19.01 35.48
N LEU A 766 -8.38 18.00 34.81
CA LEU A 766 -7.79 16.84 35.47
C LEU A 766 -6.54 17.25 36.28
N PHE A 767 -5.68 18.10 35.73
CA PHE A 767 -4.49 18.60 36.44
C PHE A 767 -4.82 19.47 37.65
N ALA A 768 -5.93 20.21 37.61
CA ALA A 768 -6.36 21.01 38.76
C ALA A 768 -6.88 20.15 39.92
N ALA A 769 -7.55 19.04 39.62
CA ALA A 769 -8.14 18.15 40.62
C ALA A 769 -7.17 17.05 41.12
N TYR A 770 -6.34 16.51 40.22
CA TYR A 770 -5.41 15.41 40.49
C TYR A 770 -4.01 15.75 39.92
N PRO A 771 -3.22 16.59 40.63
CA PRO A 771 -1.90 17.04 40.14
C PRO A 771 -0.86 15.93 39.96
N THR A 772 -1.07 14.81 40.65
CA THR A 772 -0.29 13.57 40.66
C THR A 772 -0.49 12.70 39.42
N VAL A 773 -1.63 12.83 38.72
CA VAL A 773 -1.94 12.05 37.52
C VAL A 773 -1.20 12.62 36.31
N THR A 774 -0.44 11.77 35.63
CA THR A 774 0.27 12.11 34.40
C THR A 774 -0.64 11.87 33.21
N VAL A 775 -0.80 12.87 32.33
CA VAL A 775 -1.60 12.76 31.10
C VAL A 775 -0.68 12.70 29.88
N ILE A 776 -0.92 11.72 29.02
CA ILE A 776 -0.26 11.56 27.73
C ILE A 776 -1.31 11.76 26.63
N ASN A 777 -1.12 12.82 25.84
CA ASN A 777 -2.02 13.23 24.77
C ASN A 777 -1.53 12.71 23.42
N LEU A 778 -2.37 11.94 22.74
CA LEU A 778 -2.15 11.44 21.37
C LEU A 778 -3.16 12.02 20.37
N ALA A 779 -4.06 12.92 20.78
CA ALA A 779 -5.14 13.43 19.94
C ALA A 779 -4.61 14.19 18.70
N ASP A 780 -3.63 15.08 18.88
CA ASP A 780 -3.04 15.85 17.79
C ASP A 780 -2.36 14.93 16.75
N ILE A 781 -1.77 13.83 17.22
CA ILE A 781 -1.10 12.83 16.37
C ILE A 781 -2.15 12.04 15.58
N LEU A 782 -3.21 11.57 16.25
CA LEU A 782 -4.27 10.81 15.60
C LEU A 782 -5.04 11.65 14.58
N GLU A 783 -5.30 12.93 14.87
CA GLU A 783 -5.93 13.86 13.93
C GLU A 783 -5.04 14.10 12.70
N THR A 784 -3.73 14.22 12.91
CA THR A 784 -2.75 14.32 11.81
C THR A 784 -2.76 13.06 10.94
N ILE A 785 -2.78 11.87 11.55
CA ILE A 785 -2.84 10.58 10.83
C ILE A 785 -4.15 10.46 10.04
N GLN A 786 -5.29 10.79 10.65
CA GLN A 786 -6.60 10.76 9.99
C GLN A 786 -6.64 11.73 8.79
N GLY A 787 -6.09 12.93 8.95
CA GLY A 787 -5.96 13.89 7.86
C GLY A 787 -5.17 13.32 6.67
N VAL A 788 -4.07 12.62 6.93
CA VAL A 788 -3.28 11.94 5.87
C VAL A 788 -4.11 10.85 5.18
N VAL A 789 -4.85 10.04 5.94
CA VAL A 789 -5.70 8.94 5.42
C VAL A 789 -6.81 9.46 4.50
N ASP A 790 -7.52 10.52 4.89
CA ASP A 790 -8.61 11.09 4.09
C ASP A 790 -8.10 11.64 2.74
N HIS A 791 -6.90 12.22 2.74
CA HIS A 791 -6.29 12.76 1.53
C HIS A 791 -5.72 11.65 0.63
N ILE A 792 -5.12 10.60 1.18
CA ILE A 792 -4.76 9.39 0.42
C ILE A 792 -6.01 8.80 -0.24
N THR A 793 -7.15 8.81 0.48
CA THR A 793 -8.44 8.36 -0.05
C THR A 793 -8.91 9.21 -1.23
N LEU A 794 -8.68 10.53 -1.23
CA LEU A 794 -8.99 11.40 -2.38
C LEU A 794 -8.16 11.05 -3.63
N VAL A 795 -6.84 10.86 -3.48
CA VAL A 795 -5.95 10.45 -4.58
C VAL A 795 -6.39 9.10 -5.15
N ILE A 796 -6.72 8.17 -4.26
CA ILE A 796 -7.28 6.87 -4.59
C ILE A 796 -8.59 7.01 -5.40
N ARG A 797 -9.53 7.86 -4.98
CA ARG A 797 -10.80 8.10 -5.69
C ARG A 797 -10.59 8.72 -7.07
N PHE A 798 -9.64 9.63 -7.21
CA PHE A 798 -9.26 10.20 -8.50
C PHE A 798 -8.76 9.13 -9.48
N LEU A 799 -7.87 8.26 -9.00
CA LEU A 799 -7.34 7.13 -9.78
C LEU A 799 -8.43 6.11 -10.16
N ALA A 800 -9.41 5.91 -9.28
CA ALA A 800 -10.58 5.07 -9.53
C ALA A 800 -11.45 5.63 -10.67
N GLY A 801 -11.80 6.92 -10.60
CA GLY A 801 -12.57 7.61 -11.62
C GLY A 801 -11.92 7.52 -13.00
N PHE A 802 -10.59 7.65 -13.07
CA PHE A 802 -9.86 7.47 -14.32
C PHE A 802 -9.87 6.03 -14.84
N SER A 803 -9.73 5.04 -13.96
CA SER A 803 -9.80 3.63 -14.35
C SER A 803 -11.16 3.30 -14.97
N ILE A 804 -12.23 3.83 -14.40
CA ILE A 804 -13.60 3.70 -14.96
C ILE A 804 -13.68 4.35 -16.35
N LEU A 805 -13.14 5.57 -16.51
CA LEU A 805 -13.11 6.27 -17.80
C LEU A 805 -12.33 5.47 -18.86
N SER A 806 -11.15 4.95 -18.51
CA SER A 806 -10.33 4.10 -19.38
C SER A 806 -11.09 2.84 -19.79
N GLY A 807 -11.79 2.21 -18.84
CA GLY A 807 -12.67 1.06 -19.08
C GLY A 807 -13.76 1.33 -20.10
N ALA A 808 -14.51 2.42 -19.91
CA ALA A 808 -15.57 2.84 -20.82
C ALA A 808 -15.06 3.05 -22.25
N ILE A 809 -13.80 3.48 -22.42
CA ILE A 809 -13.21 3.71 -23.72
C ILE A 809 -12.64 2.42 -24.34
N ILE A 810 -12.11 1.50 -23.54
CA ILE A 810 -11.77 0.13 -24.00
C ILE A 810 -13.05 -0.55 -24.54
N LEU A 811 -14.16 -0.44 -23.81
CA LEU A 811 -15.49 -0.86 -24.23
C LEU A 811 -15.85 -0.24 -25.60
N ALA A 812 -15.83 1.09 -25.71
CA ALA A 812 -16.16 1.79 -26.95
C ALA A 812 -15.26 1.39 -28.13
N SER A 813 -13.95 1.23 -27.90
CA SER A 813 -12.97 0.87 -28.92
C SER A 813 -13.12 -0.58 -29.40
N SER A 814 -13.43 -1.50 -28.48
CA SER A 814 -13.72 -2.90 -28.79
C SER A 814 -14.94 -3.01 -29.71
N VAL A 815 -16.02 -2.29 -29.36
CA VAL A 815 -17.24 -2.26 -30.19
C VAL A 815 -16.97 -1.62 -31.55
N ALA A 816 -16.23 -0.49 -31.60
CA ALA A 816 -15.91 0.22 -32.84
C ALA A 816 -15.13 -0.64 -33.85
N SER A 817 -14.28 -1.58 -33.40
CA SER A 817 -13.55 -2.51 -34.27
C SER A 817 -14.49 -3.47 -35.04
N THR A 818 -15.71 -3.70 -34.54
CA THR A 818 -16.69 -4.61 -35.18
C THR A 818 -17.59 -3.93 -36.22
N ARG A 819 -17.46 -2.61 -36.42
CA ARG A 819 -18.37 -1.77 -37.23
C ARG A 819 -18.56 -2.27 -38.67
N PHE A 820 -17.49 -2.58 -39.39
CA PHE A 820 -17.56 -2.96 -40.81
C PHE A 820 -18.37 -4.24 -41.05
N ARG A 821 -18.28 -5.19 -40.13
CA ARG A 821 -19.01 -6.45 -40.25
C ARG A 821 -20.48 -6.28 -39.85
N ARG A 822 -20.76 -5.45 -38.84
CA ARG A 822 -22.15 -5.11 -38.46
C ARG A 822 -22.90 -4.39 -39.57
N ILE A 823 -22.24 -3.55 -40.39
CA ILE A 823 -22.88 -2.91 -41.55
C ILE A 823 -23.48 -3.96 -42.49
N ARG A 824 -22.69 -4.98 -42.88
CA ARG A 824 -23.18 -6.08 -43.73
C ARG A 824 -24.34 -6.84 -43.10
N GLU A 825 -24.26 -7.18 -41.82
CA GLU A 825 -25.34 -7.88 -41.12
C GLU A 825 -26.63 -7.05 -41.07
N VAL A 826 -26.53 -5.74 -40.80
CA VAL A 826 -27.68 -4.84 -40.80
C VAL A 826 -28.33 -4.74 -42.17
N VAL A 827 -27.52 -4.66 -43.24
CA VAL A 827 -28.01 -4.59 -44.63
C VAL A 827 -28.74 -5.88 -45.00
N VAL A 828 -28.13 -7.05 -44.73
CA VAL A 828 -28.76 -8.36 -44.99
C VAL A 828 -30.06 -8.54 -44.21
N LEU A 829 -30.11 -8.12 -42.95
CA LEU A 829 -31.34 -8.22 -42.16
C LEU A 829 -32.43 -7.27 -42.68
N LYS A 830 -32.07 -6.06 -43.13
CA LYS A 830 -33.02 -5.11 -43.73
C LYS A 830 -33.55 -5.60 -45.08
N THR A 831 -32.71 -6.22 -45.92
CA THR A 831 -33.18 -6.79 -47.20
C THR A 831 -34.13 -7.95 -46.98
N LEU A 832 -33.97 -8.71 -45.89
CA LEU A 832 -34.91 -9.75 -45.45
C LEU A 832 -36.16 -9.20 -44.73
N GLY A 833 -36.34 -7.87 -44.63
CA GLY A 833 -37.53 -7.24 -44.08
C GLY A 833 -37.46 -6.85 -42.59
N ALA A 834 -36.30 -6.93 -41.93
CA ALA A 834 -36.17 -6.53 -40.54
C ALA A 834 -36.25 -5.00 -40.36
N THR A 835 -37.14 -4.53 -39.48
CA THR A 835 -37.28 -3.11 -39.14
C THR A 835 -36.12 -2.60 -38.28
N ARG A 836 -35.86 -1.28 -38.31
CA ARG A 836 -34.79 -0.64 -37.51
C ARG A 836 -34.91 -0.96 -36.01
N GLY A 837 -36.14 -0.96 -35.48
CA GLY A 837 -36.42 -1.29 -34.07
C GLY A 837 -36.11 -2.75 -33.74
N ARG A 838 -36.40 -3.69 -34.65
CA ARG A 838 -36.11 -5.11 -34.43
C ARG A 838 -34.62 -5.39 -34.42
N ILE A 839 -33.86 -4.77 -35.32
CA ILE A 839 -32.40 -4.90 -35.37
C ILE A 839 -31.76 -4.29 -34.11
N ALA A 840 -32.27 -3.14 -33.65
CA ALA A 840 -31.82 -2.54 -32.40
C ALA A 840 -32.04 -3.48 -31.19
N GLN A 841 -33.22 -4.10 -31.06
CA GLN A 841 -33.50 -5.07 -29.99
C GLN A 841 -32.55 -6.28 -30.01
N VAL A 842 -32.26 -6.84 -31.19
CA VAL A 842 -31.34 -7.98 -31.34
C VAL A 842 -29.93 -7.61 -30.85
N PHE A 843 -29.42 -6.45 -31.25
CA PHE A 843 -28.12 -5.97 -30.79
C PHE A 843 -28.12 -5.62 -29.31
N SER A 844 -29.18 -5.01 -28.78
CA SER A 844 -29.29 -4.72 -27.34
C SER A 844 -29.18 -5.98 -26.49
N VAL A 845 -29.85 -7.08 -26.89
CA VAL A 845 -29.73 -8.37 -26.20
C VAL A 845 -28.31 -8.93 -26.31
N GLU A 846 -27.71 -8.90 -27.49
CA GLU A 846 -26.35 -9.39 -27.70
C GLU A 846 -25.33 -8.69 -26.77
N PHE A 847 -25.38 -7.34 -26.73
CA PHE A 847 -24.49 -6.56 -25.89
C PHE A 847 -24.80 -6.68 -24.39
N MET A 848 -26.08 -6.81 -24.02
CA MET A 848 -26.48 -7.05 -22.63
C MET A 848 -25.92 -8.38 -22.11
N VAL A 849 -26.05 -9.45 -22.90
CA VAL A 849 -25.54 -10.78 -22.52
C VAL A 849 -24.01 -10.79 -22.48
N LEU A 850 -23.34 -10.17 -23.46
CA LEU A 850 -21.88 -10.02 -23.43
C LEU A 850 -21.43 -9.23 -22.20
N GLY A 851 -22.09 -8.13 -21.88
CA GLY A 851 -21.75 -7.31 -20.72
C GLY A 851 -21.99 -8.02 -19.38
N LEU A 852 -23.09 -8.77 -19.22
CA LEU A 852 -23.35 -9.58 -18.03
C LEU A 852 -22.31 -10.69 -17.86
N LEU A 853 -22.01 -11.44 -18.93
CA LEU A 853 -21.01 -12.51 -18.88
C LEU A 853 -19.60 -11.96 -18.60
N SER A 854 -19.21 -10.87 -19.27
CA SER A 854 -17.94 -10.20 -19.02
C SER A 854 -17.85 -9.63 -17.62
N GLY A 855 -18.95 -9.03 -17.13
CA GLY A 855 -19.07 -8.52 -15.78
C GLY A 855 -18.87 -9.63 -14.75
N LEU A 856 -19.53 -10.78 -14.93
CA LEU A 856 -19.44 -11.92 -14.02
C LEU A 856 -18.03 -12.51 -14.00
N VAL A 857 -17.47 -12.81 -15.18
CA VAL A 857 -16.10 -13.32 -15.31
C VAL A 857 -15.12 -12.33 -14.70
N GLY A 858 -15.23 -11.04 -15.06
CA GLY A 858 -14.40 -9.98 -14.52
C GLY A 858 -14.49 -9.87 -13.00
N ALA A 859 -15.70 -9.99 -12.42
CA ALA A 859 -15.91 -9.90 -10.99
C ALA A 859 -15.27 -11.05 -10.20
N ILE A 860 -15.38 -12.27 -10.70
CA ILE A 860 -14.74 -13.44 -10.08
C ILE A 860 -13.22 -13.26 -10.05
N PHE A 861 -12.61 -12.85 -11.17
CA PHE A 861 -11.17 -12.65 -11.23
C PHE A 861 -10.69 -11.42 -10.46
N ALA A 862 -11.47 -10.35 -10.41
CA ALA A 862 -11.13 -9.17 -9.62
C ALA A 862 -11.04 -9.53 -8.13
N ASN A 863 -12.01 -10.28 -7.61
CA ASN A 863 -11.99 -10.76 -6.22
C ASN A 863 -10.83 -11.72 -5.96
N LEU A 864 -10.54 -12.64 -6.88
CA LEU A 864 -9.39 -13.55 -6.76
C LEU A 864 -8.06 -12.78 -6.75
N LEU A 865 -7.91 -11.84 -7.68
CA LEU A 865 -6.71 -11.01 -7.82
C LEU A 865 -6.51 -10.13 -6.58
N ALA A 866 -7.56 -9.46 -6.11
CA ALA A 866 -7.54 -8.66 -4.89
C ALA A 866 -7.17 -9.51 -3.68
N ARG A 867 -7.76 -10.71 -3.52
CA ARG A 867 -7.43 -11.63 -2.42
C ARG A 867 -5.96 -12.04 -2.42
N VAL A 868 -5.42 -12.42 -3.58
CA VAL A 868 -4.01 -12.86 -3.70
C VAL A 868 -3.06 -11.71 -3.35
N LEU A 869 -3.33 -10.50 -3.85
CA LEU A 869 -2.48 -9.35 -3.63
C LEU A 869 -2.56 -8.84 -2.19
N LEU A 870 -3.77 -8.75 -1.61
CA LEU A 870 -3.97 -8.30 -0.22
C LEU A 870 -3.41 -9.31 0.79
N HIS A 871 -3.56 -10.61 0.55
CA HIS A 871 -2.97 -11.64 1.43
C HIS A 871 -1.44 -11.56 1.47
N LYS A 872 -0.80 -11.14 0.38
CA LYS A 872 0.66 -10.94 0.35
C LYS A 872 1.14 -9.71 1.13
N MET A 873 0.20 -8.84 1.50
CA MET A 873 0.46 -7.60 2.24
C MET A 873 -0.09 -7.67 3.66
N ASP A 874 -0.46 -8.87 4.13
CA ASP A 874 -1.10 -9.10 5.43
C ASP A 874 -2.38 -8.29 5.68
N VAL A 875 -3.06 -7.86 4.60
CA VAL A 875 -4.35 -7.15 4.68
C VAL A 875 -5.51 -8.13 4.61
N VAL A 876 -6.49 -7.99 5.50
CA VAL A 876 -7.65 -8.88 5.57
C VAL A 876 -8.59 -8.64 4.38
N PHE A 877 -8.71 -9.62 3.49
CA PHE A 877 -9.64 -9.55 2.37
C PHE A 877 -11.07 -9.94 2.78
N ARG A 878 -12.03 -9.04 2.54
CA ARG A 878 -13.47 -9.32 2.61
C ARG A 878 -14.09 -9.15 1.23
N VAL A 879 -14.96 -10.08 0.85
CA VAL A 879 -15.68 -10.03 -0.43
C VAL A 879 -16.74 -8.92 -0.37
N ASP A 880 -16.62 -7.93 -1.24
CA ASP A 880 -17.64 -6.89 -1.43
C ASP A 880 -18.65 -7.35 -2.50
N TRP A 881 -19.71 -8.01 -2.02
CA TRP A 881 -20.80 -8.49 -2.87
C TRP A 881 -21.56 -7.36 -3.55
N ALA A 882 -21.72 -6.22 -2.88
CA ALA A 882 -22.42 -5.06 -3.41
C ALA A 882 -21.62 -4.42 -4.56
N GLY A 883 -20.33 -4.15 -4.34
CA GLY A 883 -19.44 -3.65 -5.38
C GLY A 883 -19.35 -4.58 -6.60
N SER A 884 -19.28 -5.89 -6.36
CA SER A 884 -19.26 -6.90 -7.43
C SER A 884 -20.57 -6.94 -8.23
N ALA A 885 -21.72 -6.87 -7.57
CA ALA A 885 -23.03 -6.83 -8.23
C ALA A 885 -23.20 -5.56 -9.06
N VAL A 886 -22.82 -4.40 -8.51
CA VAL A 886 -22.82 -3.11 -9.22
C VAL A 886 -21.93 -3.17 -10.45
N ALA A 887 -20.72 -3.74 -10.35
CA ALA A 887 -19.83 -3.87 -11.50
C ALA A 887 -20.43 -4.74 -12.61
N ILE A 888 -21.09 -5.86 -12.28
CA ILE A 888 -21.75 -6.74 -13.26
C ILE A 888 -22.86 -5.98 -14.00
N VAL A 889 -23.74 -5.30 -13.27
CA VAL A 889 -24.87 -4.55 -13.84
C VAL A 889 -24.36 -3.35 -14.64
N ALA A 890 -23.43 -2.58 -14.09
CA ALA A 890 -22.83 -1.42 -14.77
C ALA A 890 -22.14 -1.83 -16.07
N THR A 891 -21.44 -2.96 -16.08
CA THR A 891 -20.82 -3.49 -17.31
C THR A 891 -21.87 -3.82 -18.36
N ALA A 892 -22.97 -4.46 -17.97
CA ALA A 892 -24.06 -4.77 -18.88
C ALA A 892 -24.69 -3.51 -19.48
N VAL A 893 -25.01 -2.52 -18.64
CA VAL A 893 -25.54 -1.23 -19.08
C VAL A 893 -24.56 -0.51 -20.01
N LEU A 894 -23.29 -0.42 -19.65
CA LEU A 894 -22.25 0.23 -20.47
C LEU A 894 -22.02 -0.50 -21.80
N ALA A 895 -22.01 -1.83 -21.81
CA ALA A 895 -21.88 -2.62 -23.03
C ALA A 895 -23.08 -2.37 -23.97
N THR A 896 -24.30 -2.36 -23.44
CA THR A 896 -25.50 -2.05 -24.23
C THR A 896 -25.48 -0.61 -24.74
N ALA A 897 -25.15 0.37 -23.89
CA ALA A 897 -25.09 1.78 -24.27
C ALA A 897 -24.04 2.02 -25.36
N THR A 898 -22.82 1.50 -25.20
CA THR A 898 -21.74 1.62 -26.20
C THR A 898 -22.09 0.88 -27.49
N GLY A 899 -22.68 -0.31 -27.39
CA GLY A 899 -23.24 -1.05 -28.50
C GLY A 899 -24.27 -0.25 -29.29
N TRP A 900 -25.13 0.49 -28.60
CA TRP A 900 -26.17 1.31 -29.20
C TRP A 900 -25.58 2.55 -29.89
N VAL A 901 -24.66 3.27 -29.24
CA VAL A 901 -23.95 4.42 -29.83
C VAL A 901 -23.21 4.01 -31.11
N ALA A 902 -22.55 2.85 -31.11
CA ALA A 902 -21.83 2.35 -32.28
C ALA A 902 -22.78 1.91 -33.42
N SER A 903 -23.97 1.41 -33.08
CA SER A 903 -24.94 0.86 -34.04
C SER A 903 -25.95 1.91 -34.55
N PHE A 904 -26.17 3.01 -33.82
CA PHE A 904 -27.18 4.03 -34.15
C PHE A 904 -26.99 4.60 -35.55
N ARG A 905 -25.76 4.98 -35.91
CA ARG A 905 -25.44 5.46 -37.26
C ARG A 905 -25.57 4.38 -38.34
N LEU A 906 -25.39 3.11 -37.99
CA LEU A 906 -25.49 1.97 -38.92
C LEU A 906 -26.96 1.66 -39.26
N LEU A 907 -27.86 1.83 -38.30
CA LEU A 907 -29.31 1.64 -38.49
C LEU A 907 -29.90 2.64 -39.49
N GLY A 908 -29.24 3.77 -39.74
CA GLY A 908 -29.64 4.78 -40.72
C GLY A 908 -29.33 4.42 -42.19
N GLN A 909 -28.34 3.57 -42.46
CA GLN A 909 -27.89 3.33 -43.84
C GLN A 909 -28.93 2.62 -44.71
N LYS A 910 -29.06 3.07 -45.96
CA LYS A 910 -29.95 2.46 -46.95
C LYS A 910 -29.29 1.19 -47.51
N PRO A 911 -30.00 0.06 -47.59
CA PRO A 911 -29.45 -1.18 -48.14
C PRO A 911 -28.86 -0.99 -49.54
N LEU A 912 -29.50 -0.14 -50.35
CA LEU A 912 -29.14 0.08 -51.74
C LEU A 912 -27.81 0.84 -51.95
N GLU A 913 -27.38 1.66 -50.99
CA GLU A 913 -26.09 2.35 -51.06
C GLU A 913 -24.93 1.38 -50.80
N VAL A 914 -25.08 0.52 -49.80
CA VAL A 914 -24.07 -0.48 -49.45
C VAL A 914 -23.99 -1.59 -50.52
N LEU A 915 -25.13 -1.99 -51.09
CA LEU A 915 -25.19 -2.97 -52.19
C LEU A 915 -24.72 -2.40 -53.54
N ARG A 916 -24.56 -1.08 -53.69
CA ARG A 916 -23.99 -0.44 -54.90
C ARG A 916 -22.47 -0.28 -54.83
N GLU A 917 -21.92 -0.25 -53.61
CA GLU A 917 -20.46 -0.23 -53.37
C GLU A 917 -19.84 -1.63 -53.39
N GLU A 918 -20.67 -2.68 -53.33
CA GLU A 918 -20.31 -4.08 -53.64
C GLU A 918 -20.58 -4.39 -55.11
#